data_AF-A0A3D6DTP6-F1
#
_entry.id   AF-A0A3D6DTP6-F1
#
_cell.length_a   1.000
_cell.length_b   1.000
_cell.length_c   1.000
_cell.angle_alpha   90.00
_cell.angle_beta   90.00
_cell.angle_gamma   90.00
#
_symmetry.space_group_name_H-M   'P 1'
#
loop_
_entity.id
_entity.type
_entity.pdbx_description
1 polymer ?
#
loop_
_entity_poly.entity_id
_entity_poly.type
_entity_poly.pdbx_seq_one_letter_code
_entity_poly.pdbx_strand_id
1 'polypeptide(L)'
;MDRKLKYLAAALFAAGPLSLTAPLALAQQKNPERNVYYGETHVHTSWSFDAFAFGDTVTGPETFYQYSLGKPVAHPGGYQVKITKPLDWGAVTEHAEYMGMIQEAMDPGSPLRKNSPVVAEAFKAGVRADPLLAFKLLSLTIAKGETIKQLANPVVAAPVWKRIVDIADKYYQPGTFTTFAAYEWTATPNSKNLHRNVFFRDSTKVPQVPFTPLDSTDPSALWNWMDQQRAAGNELLAISHNANLSDGLMFPTEVDHTGRPIDRAWAEARLRNEPLTEMKQVKGQSETTPGLSPNDEFANYEVFVWHLLGRKGPPPREYGSYVRQAYKDGVAMEQARGFNPFKFGVVGGSDSHVSVVPYRQKNFFGVHGTVDDTPQERIDGATVLGLNSLWVTPAGLSAVWAEENTREAIFDAMKRKETYSTSGVRVAVRFFGGWSLDAGMFKQKDWVKSAYARGVPMGADLPAKDARAPTFAVWATKDPDSGNLDRVQIVKGWSMHGQSFEKVYDVAWAGARKRDPATGKVPPIGSTVDLARATYTNAIGAVELKAVWTDPEFDPSLDAFYYTRVLEIPTPRWSTMQAVKLGRVPPSGPGFSAIIQERAWSSPIWYTPSAEARKAARPGLTVADLKKQGSLALSDAQLKELLVGKTVKVRNAATGEHFEILHGTTGRRLITKVNGRQAALTGAGEMMHGGDQDYEIRDGRLRTDLNGTEFEVTVYKLGDKYVAARSNEFGYANYEVEPLKE
;
A
#
# COMPACT_ATOMS: atom_id res chain seq x y z
N MET A 1 38.88 -3.08 84.74
CA MET A 1 38.28 -4.20 83.99
C MET A 1 38.85 -4.11 82.58
N ASP A 2 40.02 -4.70 82.34
CA ASP A 2 40.19 -6.07 81.81
C ASP A 2 39.33 -6.27 80.54
N ARG A 3 39.83 -6.62 79.35
CA ARG A 3 41.14 -7.12 78.91
C ARG A 3 41.10 -7.20 77.38
N LYS A 4 42.27 -6.98 76.75
CA LYS A 4 42.79 -7.74 75.58
C LYS A 4 42.10 -7.53 74.21
N LEU A 5 42.80 -7.43 73.08
CA LEU A 5 44.22 -7.28 72.74
C LEU A 5 44.28 -7.22 71.19
N LYS A 6 45.10 -6.31 70.60
CA LYS A 6 46.11 -6.53 69.52
C LYS A 6 45.73 -7.31 68.23
N TYR A 7 46.16 -7.02 67.01
CA TYR A 7 47.22 -6.18 66.41
C TYR A 7 46.98 -6.04 64.89
N LEU A 8 47.48 -4.94 64.32
CA LEU A 8 48.24 -4.79 63.07
C LEU A 8 48.18 -5.90 61.98
N ALA A 9 47.90 -5.49 60.73
CA ALA A 9 48.81 -5.67 59.59
C ALA A 9 48.34 -4.90 58.34
N ALA A 10 49.27 -4.18 57.72
CA ALA A 10 49.13 -3.54 56.42
C ALA A 10 49.04 -4.58 55.30
N ALA A 11 48.24 -4.31 54.25
CA ALA A 11 48.39 -4.96 52.96
C ALA A 11 47.83 -4.10 51.82
N LEU A 12 48.78 -3.62 51.01
CA LEU A 12 48.80 -3.66 49.54
C LEU A 12 47.62 -3.10 48.74
N PHE A 13 47.96 -2.07 47.96
CA PHE A 13 47.35 -1.70 46.68
C PHE A 13 47.03 -2.95 45.83
N ALA A 14 45.75 -3.18 45.58
CA ALA A 14 45.28 -3.96 44.45
C ALA A 14 44.32 -3.08 43.64
N ALA A 15 44.85 -2.51 42.55
CA ALA A 15 44.04 -1.97 41.48
C ALA A 15 43.28 -3.13 40.83
N GLY A 16 42.01 -3.31 41.22
CA GLY A 16 41.11 -4.23 40.54
C GLY A 16 40.67 -3.65 39.19
N PRO A 17 40.54 -4.48 38.14
CA PRO A 17 40.03 -4.01 36.86
C PRO A 17 38.59 -3.55 37.07
N LEU A 18 38.31 -2.28 36.74
CA LEU A 18 36.95 -1.81 36.50
C LEU A 18 36.42 -2.63 35.31
N SER A 19 35.73 -3.73 35.62
CA SER A 19 34.84 -4.37 34.67
C SER A 19 33.77 -3.33 34.32
N LEU A 20 33.94 -2.72 33.15
CA LEU A 20 32.86 -2.04 32.43
C LEU A 20 31.76 -3.08 32.20
N THR A 21 30.88 -3.22 33.18
CA THR A 21 29.60 -3.88 32.98
C THR A 21 28.85 -2.97 32.02
N ALA A 22 28.78 -3.38 30.76
CA ALA A 22 27.84 -2.81 29.83
C ALA A 22 26.48 -2.80 30.53
N PRO A 23 25.72 -1.68 30.51
CA PRO A 23 24.39 -1.71 31.06
C PRO A 23 23.63 -2.79 30.29
N LEU A 24 23.22 -3.85 31.00
CA LEU A 24 22.20 -4.75 30.50
C LEU A 24 21.06 -3.84 30.07
N ALA A 25 20.82 -3.76 28.75
CA ALA A 25 19.61 -3.14 28.23
C ALA A 25 18.47 -3.84 28.96
N LEU A 26 17.81 -3.12 29.88
CA LEU A 26 16.63 -3.63 30.56
C LEU A 26 15.66 -4.01 29.45
N ALA A 27 15.47 -5.31 29.24
CA ALA A 27 14.54 -5.82 28.25
C ALA A 27 13.20 -5.13 28.50
N GLN A 28 12.68 -4.45 27.48
CA GLN A 28 11.39 -3.78 27.58
C GLN A 28 10.37 -4.81 28.09
N GLN A 29 9.62 -4.47 29.14
CA GLN A 29 8.63 -5.39 29.66
C GLN A 29 7.60 -5.67 28.57
N LYS A 30 7.45 -6.94 28.20
CA LYS A 30 6.47 -7.40 27.21
C LYS A 30 5.07 -6.92 27.59
N ASN A 31 4.43 -6.17 26.68
CA ASN A 31 3.08 -5.65 26.86
C ASN A 31 2.08 -6.59 26.17
N PRO A 32 1.25 -7.36 26.90
CA PRO A 32 0.24 -8.23 26.29
C PRO A 32 -0.87 -7.45 25.56
N GLU A 33 -1.03 -6.16 25.85
CA GLU A 33 -1.96 -5.26 25.15
C GLU A 33 -1.32 -4.60 23.93
N ARG A 34 -0.02 -4.85 23.69
CA ARG A 34 0.80 -4.36 22.58
C ARG A 34 1.04 -2.85 22.59
N ASN A 35 2.21 -2.46 22.10
CA ASN A 35 2.59 -1.08 21.83
C ASN A 35 2.56 -0.85 20.31
N VAL A 36 2.32 0.39 19.90
CA VAL A 36 2.49 0.78 18.50
C VAL A 36 3.93 1.21 18.28
N TYR A 37 4.56 0.64 17.26
CA TYR A 37 5.90 0.99 16.82
C TYR A 37 5.85 1.50 15.37
N TYR A 38 6.43 2.68 15.13
CA TYR A 38 6.48 3.34 13.83
C TYR A 38 7.83 3.13 13.17
N GLY A 39 7.82 2.70 11.90
CA GLY A 39 9.06 2.41 11.18
C GLY A 39 8.95 2.52 9.67
N GLU A 40 10.07 2.17 9.05
CA GLU A 40 10.34 2.28 7.62
C GLU A 40 10.50 0.90 6.98
N THR A 41 9.75 0.64 5.91
CA THR A 41 9.81 -0.62 5.17
C THR A 41 10.58 -0.53 3.86
N HIS A 42 10.81 0.67 3.34
CA HIS A 42 11.32 0.85 1.99
C HIS A 42 12.20 2.10 1.90
N VAL A 43 13.52 1.93 1.81
CA VAL A 43 14.47 3.04 1.60
C VAL A 43 15.71 2.56 0.85
N HIS A 44 16.21 3.43 -0.03
CA HIS A 44 17.47 3.27 -0.73
C HIS A 44 18.52 4.23 -0.20
N THR A 45 19.77 3.79 -0.28
CA THR A 45 20.93 4.63 0.01
C THR A 45 21.82 4.73 -1.22
N SER A 46 22.96 5.40 -1.13
CA SER A 46 23.98 5.41 -2.18
C SER A 46 24.47 4.01 -2.61
N TRP A 47 24.10 2.95 -1.91
CA TRP A 47 24.38 1.56 -2.30
C TRP A 47 23.38 1.01 -3.32
N SER A 48 22.21 1.64 -3.49
CA SER A 48 21.39 1.40 -4.67
C SER A 48 21.91 2.19 -5.88
N PHE A 49 21.83 1.56 -7.04
CA PHE A 49 22.34 2.13 -8.29
C PHE A 49 21.50 3.32 -8.80
N ASP A 50 20.20 3.36 -8.49
CA ASP A 50 19.31 4.45 -8.88
C ASP A 50 19.41 5.67 -7.96
N ALA A 51 19.48 5.45 -6.65
CA ALA A 51 19.75 6.51 -5.67
C ALA A 51 21.09 7.20 -5.97
N PHE A 52 22.12 6.42 -6.28
CA PHE A 52 23.39 6.97 -6.77
C PHE A 52 23.19 7.78 -8.06
N ALA A 53 22.41 7.26 -9.02
CA ALA A 53 22.13 7.96 -10.27
C ALA A 53 21.35 9.27 -10.09
N PHE A 54 20.61 9.40 -9.01
CA PHE A 54 19.86 10.60 -8.65
C PHE A 54 20.67 11.54 -7.75
N GLY A 55 21.94 11.22 -7.49
CA GLY A 55 22.89 12.09 -6.81
C GLY A 55 23.15 11.76 -5.34
N ASP A 56 22.53 10.73 -4.77
CA ASP A 56 22.95 10.20 -3.46
C ASP A 56 24.26 9.42 -3.62
N THR A 57 25.37 10.14 -3.61
CA THR A 57 26.71 9.56 -3.77
C THR A 57 27.46 9.41 -2.44
N VAL A 58 26.85 9.82 -1.32
CA VAL A 58 27.55 9.98 -0.03
C VAL A 58 26.84 9.36 1.17
N THR A 59 25.52 9.17 1.13
CA THR A 59 24.79 8.61 2.29
C THR A 59 24.57 7.12 2.11
N GLY A 60 25.22 6.28 2.93
CA GLY A 60 25.08 4.81 2.88
C GLY A 60 24.17 4.22 3.96
N PRO A 61 24.04 2.89 4.07
CA PRO A 61 23.12 2.21 5.00
C PRO A 61 23.28 2.62 6.47
N GLU A 62 24.51 2.88 6.93
CA GLU A 62 24.76 3.38 8.29
C GLU A 62 24.11 4.74 8.52
N THR A 63 24.09 5.61 7.51
CA THR A 63 23.53 6.96 7.58
C THR A 63 22.04 6.91 7.86
N PHE A 64 21.32 5.99 7.20
CA PHE A 64 19.89 5.78 7.44
C PHE A 64 19.60 5.38 8.89
N TYR A 65 20.35 4.43 9.45
CA TYR A 65 20.14 4.02 10.84
C TYR A 65 20.52 5.12 11.84
N GLN A 66 21.57 5.90 11.58
CA GLN A 66 21.92 7.07 12.38
C GLN A 66 20.82 8.14 12.34
N TYR A 67 20.30 8.44 11.14
CA TYR A 67 19.18 9.36 10.94
C TYR A 67 17.94 8.89 11.71
N SER A 68 17.59 7.61 11.58
CA SER A 68 16.44 6.97 12.24
C SER A 68 16.50 7.07 13.76
N LEU A 69 17.71 6.99 14.33
CA LEU A 69 17.96 7.17 15.77
C LEU A 69 17.95 8.64 16.23
N GLY A 70 17.69 9.60 15.33
CA GLY A 70 17.67 11.01 15.69
C GLY A 70 19.02 11.71 15.62
N LYS A 71 20.07 11.10 15.05
CA LYS A 71 21.36 11.78 14.89
C LYS A 71 21.28 12.75 13.70
N PRO A 72 21.88 13.95 13.80
CA PRO A 72 22.15 14.77 12.63
C PRO A 72 23.07 14.01 11.68
N VAL A 73 22.72 13.98 10.40
CA VAL A 73 23.51 13.33 9.35
C VAL A 73 23.56 14.20 8.09
N ALA A 74 24.56 13.95 7.24
CA ALA A 74 24.71 14.67 5.98
C ALA A 74 23.59 14.32 4.99
N HIS A 75 23.13 15.31 4.25
CA HIS A 75 22.35 15.18 3.02
C HIS A 75 23.31 15.21 1.82
N PRO A 76 23.03 14.51 0.71
CA PRO A 76 23.85 14.59 -0.52
C PRO A 76 24.07 16.01 -1.04
N GLY A 77 23.10 16.89 -0.83
CA GLY A 77 23.19 18.33 -1.12
C GLY A 77 24.14 19.16 -0.23
N GLY A 78 24.94 18.53 0.63
CA GLY A 78 26.01 19.20 1.37
C GLY A 78 25.60 19.90 2.68
N TYR A 79 24.38 19.69 3.16
CA TYR A 79 23.88 20.22 4.44
C TYR A 79 23.52 19.10 5.42
N GLN A 80 23.30 19.46 6.70
CA GLN A 80 22.89 18.50 7.74
C GLN A 80 21.37 18.43 7.84
N VAL A 81 20.84 17.23 8.05
CA VAL A 81 19.42 16.98 8.31
C VAL A 81 19.25 16.12 9.56
N LYS A 82 18.08 16.23 10.18
CA LYS A 82 17.71 15.46 11.36
C LYS A 82 16.24 15.07 11.27
N ILE A 83 15.93 13.83 11.63
CA ILE A 83 14.54 13.39 11.71
C ILE A 83 13.84 14.16 12.85
N THR A 84 12.60 14.56 12.61
CA THR A 84 11.81 15.31 13.61
C THR A 84 11.46 14.47 14.84
N LYS A 85 11.30 13.15 14.65
CA LYS A 85 11.05 12.19 15.71
C LYS A 85 11.71 10.86 15.34
N PRO A 86 12.53 10.24 16.19
CA PRO A 86 13.18 8.96 15.88
C PRO A 86 12.18 7.87 15.51
N LEU A 87 12.62 6.91 14.70
CA LEU A 87 11.84 5.71 14.38
C LEU A 87 12.01 4.65 15.48
N ASP A 88 11.01 3.79 15.62
CA ASP A 88 11.07 2.64 16.53
C ASP A 88 11.75 1.44 15.86
N TRP A 89 11.67 1.36 14.52
CA TRP A 89 12.31 0.34 13.71
C TRP A 89 12.50 0.80 12.26
N GLY A 90 13.32 0.09 11.49
CA GLY A 90 13.46 0.34 10.05
C GLY A 90 14.36 -0.67 9.34
N ALA A 91 14.28 -0.74 8.03
CA ALA A 91 15.15 -1.58 7.22
C ALA A 91 15.61 -0.85 5.97
N VAL A 92 16.89 -1.00 5.63
CA VAL A 92 17.41 -0.62 4.32
C VAL A 92 17.03 -1.72 3.33
N THR A 93 16.44 -1.34 2.21
CA THR A 93 15.95 -2.26 1.19
C THR A 93 16.52 -1.85 -0.16
N GLU A 94 17.84 -1.95 -0.30
CA GLU A 94 18.47 -1.68 -1.60
C GLU A 94 17.93 -2.64 -2.65
N HIS A 95 17.90 -2.17 -3.90
CA HIS A 95 17.75 -3.02 -5.07
C HIS A 95 18.76 -4.17 -5.01
N ALA A 96 18.28 -5.41 -4.91
CA ALA A 96 19.16 -6.57 -4.72
C ALA A 96 20.02 -6.86 -5.95
N GLU A 97 19.54 -6.49 -7.13
CA GLU A 97 20.32 -6.51 -8.35
C GLU A 97 21.37 -5.39 -8.36
N TYR A 98 22.63 -5.78 -8.55
CA TYR A 98 23.76 -4.86 -8.57
C TYR A 98 23.94 -3.98 -7.31
N MET A 99 23.30 -4.38 -6.20
CA MET A 99 23.46 -3.77 -4.88
C MET A 99 24.93 -3.52 -4.54
N GLY A 100 25.28 -2.29 -4.19
CA GLY A 100 26.62 -1.88 -3.78
C GLY A 100 27.72 -2.02 -4.84
N MET A 101 27.39 -2.37 -6.09
CA MET A 101 28.38 -2.59 -7.15
C MET A 101 29.12 -1.31 -7.54
N ILE A 102 28.47 -0.14 -7.38
CA ILE A 102 29.14 1.15 -7.58
C ILE A 102 30.26 1.31 -6.55
N GLN A 103 30.00 0.95 -5.30
CA GLN A 103 30.97 1.07 -4.22
C GLN A 103 32.11 0.06 -4.36
N GLU A 104 31.79 -1.15 -4.80
CA GLU A 104 32.78 -2.13 -5.22
C GLU A 104 33.68 -1.62 -6.35
N ALA A 105 33.14 -0.93 -7.35
CA ALA A 105 33.96 -0.38 -8.43
C ALA A 105 34.82 0.82 -7.99
N MET A 106 34.36 1.60 -6.99
CA MET A 106 35.07 2.77 -6.46
C MET A 106 36.19 2.40 -5.49
N ASP A 107 36.08 1.31 -4.73
CA ASP A 107 37.08 0.85 -3.76
C ASP A 107 38.17 -0.04 -4.40
N PRO A 108 39.43 0.42 -4.51
CA PRO A 108 40.52 -0.39 -5.09
C PRO A 108 40.77 -1.73 -4.38
N GLY A 109 40.38 -1.87 -3.11
CA GLY A 109 40.52 -3.08 -2.31
C GLY A 109 39.36 -4.06 -2.41
N SER A 110 38.30 -3.73 -3.13
CA SER A 110 37.05 -4.50 -3.15
C SER A 110 37.19 -5.87 -3.85
N PRO A 111 36.32 -6.84 -3.52
CA PRO A 111 36.15 -8.07 -4.29
C PRO A 111 36.03 -7.85 -5.81
N LEU A 112 35.19 -6.91 -6.28
CA LEU A 112 35.05 -6.64 -7.71
C LEU A 112 36.36 -6.16 -8.34
N ARG A 113 37.06 -5.22 -7.70
CA ARG A 113 38.34 -4.69 -8.21
C ARG A 113 39.44 -5.76 -8.26
N LYS A 114 39.44 -6.70 -7.32
CA LYS A 114 40.38 -7.84 -7.30
C LYS A 114 40.06 -8.89 -8.35
N ASN A 115 38.78 -9.25 -8.52
CA ASN A 115 38.37 -10.37 -9.38
C ASN A 115 38.09 -9.94 -10.83
N SER A 116 37.80 -8.67 -11.08
CA SER A 116 37.42 -8.16 -12.42
C SER A 116 37.83 -6.69 -12.62
N PRO A 117 39.14 -6.36 -12.56
CA PRO A 117 39.63 -4.98 -12.55
C PRO A 117 39.23 -4.15 -13.78
N VAL A 118 39.19 -4.77 -14.96
CA VAL A 118 38.80 -4.10 -16.22
C VAL A 118 37.31 -3.73 -16.19
N VAL A 119 36.45 -4.65 -15.76
CA VAL A 119 35.00 -4.40 -15.63
C VAL A 119 34.75 -3.33 -14.57
N ALA A 120 35.46 -3.39 -13.44
CA ALA A 120 35.35 -2.39 -12.38
C ALA A 120 35.71 -0.98 -12.87
N GLU A 121 36.83 -0.81 -13.59
CA GLU A 121 37.19 0.52 -14.13
C GLU A 121 36.24 0.98 -15.22
N ALA A 122 35.78 0.09 -16.11
CA ALA A 122 34.79 0.43 -17.13
C ALA A 122 33.48 0.89 -16.49
N PHE A 123 33.00 0.17 -15.46
CA PHE A 123 31.78 0.51 -14.74
C PHE A 123 31.91 1.85 -14.01
N LYS A 124 33.00 2.04 -13.27
CA LYS A 124 33.34 3.31 -12.61
C LYS A 124 33.44 4.47 -13.58
N ALA A 125 34.09 4.29 -14.73
CA ALA A 125 34.21 5.32 -15.76
C ALA A 125 32.85 5.67 -16.35
N GLY A 126 32.01 4.68 -16.66
CA GLY A 126 30.65 4.89 -17.15
C GLY A 126 29.77 5.67 -16.17
N VAL A 127 29.73 5.23 -14.91
CA VAL A 127 28.96 5.90 -13.84
C VAL A 127 29.44 7.34 -13.62
N ARG A 128 30.75 7.62 -13.70
CA ARG A 128 31.28 8.99 -13.57
C ARG A 128 31.00 9.88 -14.77
N ALA A 129 30.94 9.30 -15.96
CA ALA A 129 30.68 10.04 -17.18
C ALA A 129 29.21 10.46 -17.29
N ASP A 130 28.29 9.53 -17.05
CA ASP A 130 26.85 9.78 -17.05
C ASP A 130 26.14 8.73 -16.16
N PRO A 131 25.83 9.07 -14.91
CA PRO A 131 25.24 8.12 -13.97
C PRO A 131 23.81 7.72 -14.35
N LEU A 132 23.04 8.61 -14.98
CA LEU A 132 21.67 8.33 -15.41
C LEU A 132 21.64 7.39 -16.63
N LEU A 133 22.59 7.56 -17.57
CA LEU A 133 22.76 6.63 -18.68
C LEU A 133 23.23 5.27 -18.19
N ALA A 134 24.18 5.22 -17.25
CA ALA A 134 24.63 3.97 -16.63
C ALA A 134 23.46 3.24 -15.96
N PHE A 135 22.63 3.96 -15.18
CA PHE A 135 21.38 3.45 -14.62
C PHE A 135 20.47 2.83 -15.69
N LYS A 136 20.13 3.59 -16.75
CA LYS A 136 19.24 3.10 -17.83
C LYS A 136 19.77 1.82 -18.48
N LEU A 137 21.09 1.72 -18.69
CA LEU A 137 21.70 0.53 -19.25
C LEU A 137 21.56 -0.68 -18.31
N LEU A 138 21.82 -0.53 -17.01
CA LEU A 138 21.60 -1.61 -16.03
C LEU A 138 20.12 -1.99 -15.93
N SER A 139 19.19 -1.03 -15.91
CA SER A 139 17.76 -1.32 -15.91
C SER A 139 17.33 -2.14 -17.13
N LEU A 140 17.94 -1.90 -18.30
CA LEU A 140 17.68 -2.72 -19.50
C LEU A 140 18.21 -4.16 -19.35
N THR A 141 19.35 -4.36 -18.70
CA THR A 141 19.88 -5.71 -18.48
C THR A 141 18.97 -6.49 -17.54
N ILE A 142 18.50 -5.85 -16.45
CA ILE A 142 17.53 -6.42 -15.50
C ILE A 142 16.20 -6.77 -16.20
N ALA A 143 15.64 -5.83 -16.97
CA ALA A 143 14.37 -6.02 -17.67
C ALA A 143 14.40 -7.16 -18.70
N LYS A 144 15.58 -7.46 -19.27
CA LYS A 144 15.78 -8.55 -20.24
C LYS A 144 16.24 -9.86 -19.60
N GLY A 145 16.52 -9.88 -18.29
CA GLY A 145 17.19 -11.02 -17.64
C GLY A 145 18.62 -11.26 -18.15
N GLU A 146 19.24 -10.25 -18.76
CA GLU A 146 20.63 -10.31 -19.22
C GLU A 146 21.53 -9.90 -18.05
N THR A 147 22.39 -10.79 -17.56
CA THR A 147 23.25 -10.49 -16.40
C THR A 147 24.64 -10.04 -16.81
N ILE A 148 25.16 -8.98 -16.17
CA ILE A 148 26.59 -8.69 -16.20
C ILE A 148 27.28 -9.64 -15.21
N LYS A 149 27.75 -10.78 -15.71
CA LYS A 149 28.21 -11.94 -14.92
C LYS A 149 29.24 -11.58 -13.84
N GLN A 150 30.12 -10.62 -14.10
CA GLN A 150 31.16 -10.20 -13.16
C GLN A 150 30.59 -9.42 -11.98
N LEU A 151 29.55 -8.62 -12.18
CA LEU A 151 28.87 -7.87 -11.11
C LEU A 151 27.94 -8.79 -10.29
N ALA A 152 27.32 -9.76 -10.95
CA ALA A 152 26.44 -10.74 -10.30
C ALA A 152 27.19 -11.96 -9.71
N ASN A 153 28.52 -12.00 -9.81
CA ASN A 153 29.31 -13.14 -9.32
C ASN A 153 29.17 -13.24 -7.78
N PRO A 154 28.81 -14.42 -7.22
CA PRO A 154 28.70 -14.60 -5.77
C PRO A 154 29.95 -14.20 -4.97
N VAL A 155 31.15 -14.32 -5.54
CA VAL A 155 32.41 -13.88 -4.90
C VAL A 155 32.42 -12.37 -4.64
N VAL A 156 31.65 -11.59 -5.40
CA VAL A 156 31.50 -10.14 -5.28
C VAL A 156 30.20 -9.78 -4.54
N ALA A 157 29.08 -10.39 -4.91
CA ALA A 157 27.76 -10.05 -4.37
C ALA A 157 27.59 -10.48 -2.89
N ALA A 158 28.07 -11.67 -2.51
CA ALA A 158 27.86 -12.18 -1.15
C ALA A 158 28.54 -11.32 -0.07
N PRO A 159 29.79 -10.83 -0.24
CA PRO A 159 30.38 -9.87 0.69
C PRO A 159 29.61 -8.56 0.82
N VAL A 160 28.98 -8.07 -0.25
CA VAL A 160 28.16 -6.84 -0.20
C VAL A 160 26.89 -7.08 0.60
N TRP A 161 26.16 -8.15 0.29
CA TRP A 161 24.95 -8.53 1.05
C TRP A 161 25.27 -8.72 2.53
N LYS A 162 26.34 -9.45 2.84
CA LYS A 162 26.81 -9.63 4.22
C LYS A 162 27.08 -8.30 4.92
N ARG A 163 27.70 -7.30 4.26
CA ARG A 163 27.93 -5.98 4.87
C ARG A 163 26.62 -5.26 5.21
N ILE A 164 25.59 -5.35 4.38
CA ILE A 164 24.28 -4.75 4.69
C ILE A 164 23.66 -5.41 5.91
N VAL A 165 23.71 -6.74 5.98
CA VAL A 165 23.22 -7.51 7.14
C VAL A 165 24.00 -7.16 8.41
N ASP A 166 25.33 -7.11 8.32
CA ASP A 166 26.21 -6.75 9.44
C ASP A 166 25.94 -5.31 9.93
N ILE A 167 25.65 -4.37 9.02
CA ILE A 167 25.25 -3.01 9.38
C ILE A 167 23.89 -3.04 10.08
N ALA A 168 22.89 -3.76 9.57
CA ALA A 168 21.60 -3.88 10.24
C ALA A 168 21.79 -4.43 11.66
N ASP A 169 22.58 -5.49 11.84
CA ASP A 169 22.88 -6.10 13.14
C ASP A 169 23.61 -5.15 14.09
N LYS A 170 24.57 -4.36 13.58
CA LYS A 170 25.29 -3.35 14.36
C LYS A 170 24.35 -2.31 14.99
N TYR A 171 23.28 -1.93 14.30
CA TYR A 171 22.34 -0.92 14.79
C TYR A 171 21.13 -1.51 15.52
N TYR A 172 20.98 -2.84 15.55
CA TYR A 172 19.90 -3.50 16.29
C TYR A 172 20.07 -3.31 17.80
N GLN A 173 19.11 -2.62 18.42
CA GLN A 173 19.08 -2.36 19.86
C GLN A 173 17.72 -2.81 20.40
N PRO A 174 17.56 -4.12 20.73
CA PRO A 174 16.28 -4.67 21.18
C PRO A 174 15.71 -3.88 22.36
N GLY A 175 14.41 -3.60 22.31
CA GLY A 175 13.69 -2.76 23.26
C GLY A 175 13.76 -1.26 22.96
N THR A 176 14.62 -0.81 22.04
CA THR A 176 14.81 0.62 21.70
C THR A 176 14.68 0.91 20.21
N PHE A 177 15.42 0.20 19.36
CA PHE A 177 15.40 0.37 17.91
C PHE A 177 15.63 -0.98 17.20
N THR A 178 14.64 -1.42 16.41
CA THR A 178 14.73 -2.68 15.66
C THR A 178 15.16 -2.46 14.21
N THR A 179 16.11 -3.26 13.73
CA THR A 179 16.51 -3.30 12.31
C THR A 179 16.16 -4.64 11.71
N PHE A 180 16.08 -4.75 10.38
CA PHE A 180 15.93 -6.03 9.70
C PHE A 180 17.00 -6.21 8.63
N ALA A 181 17.41 -7.47 8.42
CA ALA A 181 18.02 -7.85 7.15
C ALA A 181 16.90 -7.86 6.10
N ALA A 182 17.01 -7.00 5.10
CA ALA A 182 16.01 -6.85 4.06
C ALA A 182 16.64 -6.36 2.74
N TYR A 183 15.92 -6.53 1.65
CA TYR A 183 16.30 -6.05 0.31
C TYR A 183 15.07 -5.86 -0.55
N GLU A 184 15.20 -5.11 -1.65
CA GLU A 184 14.17 -5.00 -2.68
C GLU A 184 14.42 -5.96 -3.85
N TRP A 185 13.39 -6.71 -4.23
CA TRP A 185 13.31 -7.48 -5.46
C TRP A 185 12.53 -6.68 -6.52
N THR A 186 13.23 -6.27 -7.58
CA THR A 186 12.83 -5.16 -8.46
C THR A 186 12.31 -5.59 -9.85
N ALA A 187 11.35 -6.51 -9.91
CA ALA A 187 10.81 -6.91 -11.21
C ALA A 187 10.05 -5.75 -11.91
N THR A 188 10.47 -5.40 -13.12
CA THR A 188 9.91 -4.25 -13.87
C THR A 188 9.50 -4.62 -15.31
N PRO A 189 8.62 -5.63 -15.52
CA PRO A 189 8.25 -6.08 -16.86
C PRO A 189 7.59 -4.95 -17.66
N ASN A 190 8.12 -4.63 -18.85
CA ASN A 190 7.62 -3.57 -19.73
C ASN A 190 7.49 -2.18 -19.03
N SER A 191 8.42 -1.86 -18.12
CA SER A 191 8.39 -0.62 -17.33
C SER A 191 7.16 -0.48 -16.41
N LYS A 192 6.60 -1.60 -15.95
CA LYS A 192 5.49 -1.66 -14.99
C LYS A 192 5.98 -2.15 -13.64
N ASN A 193 5.51 -1.55 -12.56
CA ASN A 193 5.98 -1.90 -11.21
C ASN A 193 5.50 -3.29 -10.78
N LEU A 194 6.42 -4.16 -10.41
CA LEU A 194 6.13 -5.44 -9.77
C LEU A 194 7.13 -5.74 -8.65
N HIS A 195 7.53 -4.71 -7.91
CA HIS A 195 8.57 -4.81 -6.88
C HIS A 195 8.06 -5.41 -5.57
N ARG A 196 8.98 -5.95 -4.75
CA ARG A 196 8.72 -6.45 -3.40
C ARG A 196 9.91 -6.20 -2.47
N ASN A 197 9.64 -5.72 -1.26
CA ASN A 197 10.64 -5.71 -0.19
C ASN A 197 10.60 -7.03 0.59
N VAL A 198 11.72 -7.75 0.66
CA VAL A 198 11.84 -9.05 1.34
C VAL A 198 12.49 -8.85 2.71
N PHE A 199 11.83 -9.30 3.77
CA PHE A 199 12.26 -9.18 5.16
C PHE A 199 12.54 -10.54 5.77
N PHE A 200 13.68 -10.69 6.43
CA PHE A 200 14.01 -11.88 7.20
C PHE A 200 13.75 -11.67 8.68
N ARG A 201 13.12 -12.65 9.33
CA ARG A 201 12.87 -12.63 10.78
C ARG A 201 14.17 -12.72 11.59
N ASP A 202 15.15 -13.45 11.07
CA ASP A 202 16.42 -13.76 11.74
C ASP A 202 17.58 -13.47 10.78
N SER A 203 18.41 -12.48 11.11
CA SER A 203 19.54 -12.05 10.27
C SER A 203 20.65 -13.11 10.17
N THR A 204 20.70 -14.06 11.10
CA THR A 204 21.75 -15.09 11.15
C THR A 204 21.50 -16.24 10.18
N LYS A 205 20.27 -16.33 9.65
CA LYS A 205 19.82 -17.41 8.75
C LYS A 205 19.66 -16.98 7.30
N VAL A 206 20.02 -15.73 6.98
CA VAL A 206 19.90 -15.19 5.63
C VAL A 206 20.74 -16.01 4.64
N PRO A 207 20.28 -16.13 3.39
CA PRO A 207 21.07 -16.79 2.34
C PRO A 207 22.37 -16.02 2.06
N GLN A 208 23.37 -16.70 1.48
CA GLN A 208 24.65 -16.05 1.12
C GLN A 208 24.48 -14.95 0.06
N VAL A 209 23.50 -15.11 -0.83
CA VAL A 209 23.08 -14.11 -1.82
C VAL A 209 21.55 -14.04 -1.85
N PRO A 210 20.95 -12.85 -2.03
CA PRO A 210 19.51 -12.71 -2.20
C PRO A 210 19.05 -13.33 -3.53
N PHE A 211 17.75 -13.67 -3.62
CA PHE A 211 17.10 -14.00 -4.89
C PHE A 211 16.71 -12.69 -5.57
N THR A 212 17.04 -12.54 -6.85
CA THR A 212 16.94 -11.24 -7.55
C THR A 212 16.14 -11.35 -8.85
N PRO A 213 15.74 -10.23 -9.47
CA PRO A 213 15.17 -10.24 -10.81
C PRO A 213 16.11 -10.77 -11.90
N LEU A 214 17.41 -10.91 -11.60
CA LEU A 214 18.37 -11.57 -12.49
C LEU A 214 18.20 -13.10 -12.51
N ASP A 215 17.64 -13.68 -11.45
CA ASP A 215 17.31 -15.10 -11.34
C ASP A 215 15.94 -15.38 -11.99
N SER A 216 14.94 -14.55 -11.67
CA SER A 216 13.63 -14.56 -12.31
C SER A 216 12.88 -13.26 -12.02
N THR A 217 12.11 -12.76 -12.99
CA THR A 217 11.17 -11.64 -12.85
C THR A 217 9.76 -12.09 -12.47
N ASP A 218 9.54 -13.39 -12.25
CA ASP A 218 8.27 -14.02 -11.85
C ASP A 218 8.10 -14.00 -10.32
N PRO A 219 7.05 -13.35 -9.75
CA PRO A 219 6.78 -13.38 -8.32
C PRO A 219 6.58 -14.79 -7.74
N SER A 220 6.00 -15.73 -8.48
CA SER A 220 5.84 -17.13 -8.10
C SER A 220 7.18 -17.85 -7.98
N ALA A 221 8.18 -17.47 -8.78
CA ALA A 221 9.55 -18.00 -8.62
C ALA A 221 10.18 -17.48 -7.32
N LEU A 222 10.00 -16.19 -7.00
CA LEU A 222 10.37 -15.62 -5.70
C LEU A 222 9.66 -16.36 -4.56
N TRP A 223 8.34 -16.58 -4.65
CA TRP A 223 7.56 -17.30 -3.64
C TRP A 223 8.02 -18.74 -3.44
N ASN A 224 8.32 -19.45 -4.52
CA ASN A 224 8.87 -20.81 -4.45
C ASN A 224 10.23 -20.83 -3.74
N TRP A 225 11.09 -19.84 -4.04
CA TRP A 225 12.35 -19.68 -3.32
C TRP A 225 12.13 -19.35 -1.84
N MET A 226 11.17 -18.48 -1.50
CA MET A 226 10.81 -18.18 -0.11
C MET A 226 10.29 -19.43 0.63
N ASP A 227 9.52 -20.29 -0.03
CA ASP A 227 9.11 -21.58 0.53
C ASP A 227 10.32 -22.49 0.84
N GLN A 228 11.34 -22.49 -0.01
CA GLN A 228 12.60 -23.21 0.26
C GLN A 228 13.36 -22.61 1.45
N GLN A 229 13.40 -21.28 1.58
CA GLN A 229 13.98 -20.62 2.76
C GLN A 229 13.26 -21.04 4.05
N ARG A 230 11.92 -21.03 4.06
CA ARG A 230 11.13 -21.49 5.21
C ARG A 230 11.36 -22.97 5.52
N ALA A 231 11.46 -23.83 4.51
CA ALA A 231 11.79 -25.25 4.69
C ALA A 231 13.20 -25.45 5.31
N ALA A 232 14.13 -24.53 5.05
CA ALA A 232 15.45 -24.49 5.66
C ALA A 232 15.49 -23.79 7.04
N GLY A 233 14.33 -23.40 7.60
CA GLY A 233 14.21 -22.76 8.91
C GLY A 233 14.49 -21.26 8.93
N ASN A 234 14.56 -20.62 7.75
CA ASN A 234 14.67 -19.17 7.59
C ASN A 234 13.28 -18.58 7.34
N GLU A 235 12.71 -17.94 8.35
CA GLU A 235 11.39 -17.31 8.26
C GLU A 235 11.52 -15.92 7.62
N LEU A 236 10.68 -15.65 6.62
CA LEU A 236 10.72 -14.42 5.82
C LEU A 236 9.33 -14.06 5.26
N LEU A 237 9.16 -12.80 4.89
CA LEU A 237 7.96 -12.29 4.19
C LEU A 237 8.37 -11.30 3.10
N ALA A 238 7.46 -11.07 2.16
CA ALA A 238 7.59 -10.05 1.13
C ALA A 238 6.48 -9.01 1.30
N ILE A 239 6.78 -7.76 0.95
CA ILE A 239 5.84 -6.65 0.95
C ILE A 239 5.80 -6.09 -0.47
N SER A 240 4.68 -6.27 -1.16
CA SER A 240 4.46 -5.61 -2.45
C SER A 240 4.28 -4.11 -2.25
N HIS A 241 4.78 -3.28 -3.17
CA HIS A 241 4.68 -1.82 -3.06
C HIS A 241 4.49 -1.16 -4.43
N ASN A 242 4.16 0.14 -4.41
CA ASN A 242 3.85 0.96 -5.60
C ASN A 242 2.85 0.29 -6.55
N ALA A 243 1.78 -0.31 -6.02
CA ALA A 243 0.80 -0.98 -6.84
C ALA A 243 0.16 -0.03 -7.86
N ASN A 244 0.00 1.25 -7.51
CA ASN A 244 -0.47 2.33 -8.37
C ASN A 244 0.37 2.51 -9.66
N LEU A 245 1.62 2.06 -9.67
CA LEU A 245 2.54 2.10 -10.81
C LEU A 245 2.62 0.78 -11.58
N SER A 246 1.81 -0.21 -11.23
CA SER A 246 1.87 -1.55 -11.82
C SER A 246 1.15 -1.70 -13.16
N ASP A 247 0.34 -0.70 -13.56
CA ASP A 247 -0.45 -0.73 -14.79
C ASP A 247 -1.29 -2.02 -14.90
N GLY A 248 -1.93 -2.39 -13.78
CA GLY A 248 -2.81 -3.53 -13.61
C GLY A 248 -2.15 -4.86 -13.26
N LEU A 249 -0.81 -4.92 -13.15
CA LEU A 249 -0.10 -6.18 -12.92
C LEU A 249 -0.06 -6.63 -11.45
N MET A 250 -0.24 -5.72 -10.49
CA MET A 250 -0.02 -6.08 -9.08
C MET A 250 -1.12 -7.00 -8.55
N PHE A 251 -2.37 -6.76 -8.94
CA PHE A 251 -3.55 -7.46 -8.45
C PHE A 251 -4.38 -8.06 -9.59
N PRO A 252 -3.85 -9.06 -10.31
CA PRO A 252 -4.56 -9.68 -11.42
C PRO A 252 -5.70 -10.57 -10.92
N THR A 253 -6.80 -10.66 -11.66
CA THR A 253 -7.95 -11.51 -11.31
C THR A 253 -8.12 -12.73 -12.21
N GLU A 254 -7.62 -12.69 -13.45
CA GLU A 254 -7.84 -13.76 -14.44
C GLU A 254 -6.62 -14.66 -14.61
N VAL A 255 -5.47 -14.08 -14.95
CA VAL A 255 -4.23 -14.81 -15.20
C VAL A 255 -3.08 -14.22 -14.41
N ASP A 256 -2.14 -15.06 -13.99
CA ASP A 256 -0.87 -14.62 -13.46
C ASP A 256 -0.02 -13.92 -14.54
N HIS A 257 1.09 -13.31 -14.13
CA HIS A 257 2.01 -12.62 -15.02
C HIS A 257 2.69 -13.53 -16.07
N THR A 258 2.57 -14.86 -15.99
CA THR A 258 2.99 -15.82 -17.04
C THR A 258 1.84 -16.19 -18.00
N GLY A 259 0.62 -15.70 -17.74
CA GLY A 259 -0.58 -16.00 -18.52
C GLY A 259 -1.33 -17.24 -18.07
N ARG A 260 -0.95 -17.88 -16.96
CA ARG A 260 -1.70 -19.04 -16.42
C ARG A 260 -2.92 -18.57 -15.65
N PRO A 261 -4.08 -19.25 -15.74
CA PRO A 261 -5.25 -18.90 -14.94
C PRO A 261 -4.93 -18.88 -13.45
N ILE A 262 -5.44 -17.87 -12.74
CA ILE A 262 -5.30 -17.80 -11.29
C ILE A 262 -6.14 -18.90 -10.65
N ASP A 263 -5.49 -19.70 -9.81
CA ASP A 263 -6.10 -20.79 -9.06
C ASP A 263 -5.87 -20.66 -7.55
N ARG A 264 -6.39 -21.63 -6.79
CA ARG A 264 -6.24 -21.71 -5.34
C ARG A 264 -4.77 -21.78 -4.91
N ALA A 265 -3.95 -22.56 -5.60
CA ALA A 265 -2.55 -22.77 -5.23
C ALA A 265 -1.75 -21.47 -5.36
N TRP A 266 -1.98 -20.71 -6.44
CA TRP A 266 -1.40 -19.39 -6.62
C TRP A 266 -1.86 -18.41 -5.54
N ALA A 267 -3.16 -18.38 -5.23
CA ALA A 267 -3.71 -17.49 -4.21
C ALA A 267 -3.13 -17.78 -2.82
N GLU A 268 -3.02 -19.06 -2.44
CA GLU A 268 -2.43 -19.48 -1.18
C GLU A 268 -0.92 -19.24 -1.12
N ALA A 269 -0.20 -19.41 -2.23
CA ALA A 269 1.21 -19.06 -2.34
C ALA A 269 1.45 -17.56 -2.14
N ARG A 270 0.63 -16.71 -2.76
CA ARG A 270 0.70 -15.27 -2.57
C ARG A 270 0.45 -14.90 -1.11
N LEU A 271 -0.67 -15.32 -0.51
CA LEU A 271 -1.00 -14.92 0.86
C LEU A 271 0.04 -15.34 1.89
N ARG A 272 0.66 -16.51 1.68
CA ARG A 272 1.71 -17.03 2.57
C ARG A 272 3.00 -16.22 2.49
N ASN A 273 3.32 -15.67 1.32
CA ASN A 273 4.58 -14.97 1.07
C ASN A 273 4.45 -13.44 1.13
N GLU A 274 3.32 -12.89 0.70
CA GLU A 274 3.01 -11.46 0.66
C GLU A 274 1.86 -11.11 1.62
N PRO A 275 2.03 -11.23 2.95
CA PRO A 275 0.97 -10.93 3.91
C PRO A 275 0.64 -9.43 3.97
N LEU A 276 1.48 -8.56 3.41
CA LEU A 276 1.37 -7.11 3.49
C LEU A 276 1.57 -6.46 2.12
N THR A 277 0.95 -5.30 1.93
CA THR A 277 1.21 -4.40 0.81
C THR A 277 1.40 -2.97 1.30
N GLU A 278 2.18 -2.18 0.58
CA GLU A 278 2.35 -0.78 0.87
C GLU A 278 1.16 0.04 0.35
N MET A 279 0.54 0.81 1.25
CA MET A 279 -0.57 1.70 0.92
C MET A 279 -0.09 3.04 0.36
N LYS A 280 1.09 3.52 0.79
CA LYS A 280 1.55 4.88 0.49
C LYS A 280 3.06 5.00 0.62
N GLN A 281 3.65 5.74 -0.31
CA GLN A 281 5.03 6.20 -0.30
C GLN A 281 5.18 7.62 -0.90
N VAL A 282 6.39 8.04 -1.26
CA VAL A 282 6.66 9.38 -1.84
C VAL A 282 6.03 9.59 -3.23
N LYS A 283 5.80 8.51 -4.00
CA LYS A 283 5.10 8.46 -5.31
C LYS A 283 3.58 8.23 -5.14
N GLY A 284 3.00 8.78 -4.07
CA GLY A 284 1.56 8.79 -3.84
C GLY A 284 1.02 7.58 -3.07
N GLN A 285 -0.30 7.42 -3.11
CA GLN A 285 -1.04 6.33 -2.46
C GLN A 285 -1.56 5.28 -3.44
N SER A 286 -1.79 4.08 -2.93
CA SER A 286 -2.37 2.92 -3.62
C SER A 286 -3.70 2.46 -3.00
N GLU A 287 -4.36 3.24 -2.13
CA GLU A 287 -5.70 2.94 -1.59
C GLU A 287 -6.75 2.84 -2.69
N THR A 288 -7.03 3.95 -3.38
CA THR A 288 -8.08 4.07 -4.40
C THR A 288 -7.89 5.33 -5.25
N THR A 289 -8.76 5.58 -6.22
CA THR A 289 -8.85 6.83 -6.99
C THR A 289 -10.31 7.28 -7.08
N PRO A 290 -10.59 8.54 -7.51
CA PRO A 290 -11.95 8.94 -7.84
C PRO A 290 -12.58 8.04 -8.91
N GLY A 291 -11.78 7.51 -9.85
CA GLY A 291 -12.20 6.56 -10.87
C GLY A 291 -12.72 5.24 -10.33
N LEU A 292 -12.05 4.69 -9.30
CA LEU A 292 -12.45 3.43 -8.66
C LEU A 292 -13.50 3.61 -7.54
N SER A 293 -13.54 4.79 -6.92
CA SER A 293 -14.38 5.11 -5.76
C SER A 293 -15.10 6.46 -5.91
N PRO A 294 -15.98 6.63 -6.91
CA PRO A 294 -16.57 7.93 -7.26
C PRO A 294 -17.47 8.53 -6.16
N ASN A 295 -17.94 7.71 -5.23
CA ASN A 295 -18.80 8.15 -4.12
C ASN A 295 -18.00 8.56 -2.87
N ASP A 296 -16.67 8.41 -2.87
CA ASP A 296 -15.77 8.74 -1.77
C ASP A 296 -15.10 10.11 -2.03
N GLU A 297 -15.52 11.14 -1.32
CA GLU A 297 -14.97 12.50 -1.47
C GLU A 297 -13.48 12.64 -1.09
N PHE A 298 -12.87 11.63 -0.48
CA PHE A 298 -11.45 11.62 -0.09
C PHE A 298 -10.57 10.70 -0.95
N ALA A 299 -11.11 10.15 -2.03
CA ALA A 299 -10.42 9.24 -2.96
C ALA A 299 -9.34 9.92 -3.82
N ASN A 300 -9.26 11.26 -3.82
CA ASN A 300 -8.33 12.06 -4.61
C ASN A 300 -7.01 12.41 -3.89
N TYR A 301 -6.69 11.75 -2.78
CA TYR A 301 -5.50 12.04 -1.99
C TYR A 301 -4.24 11.58 -2.72
N GLU A 302 -3.31 12.51 -3.01
CA GLU A 302 -1.97 12.27 -3.60
C GLU A 302 -1.99 11.12 -4.64
N VAL A 303 -2.95 11.18 -5.58
CA VAL A 303 -3.08 10.21 -6.67
C VAL A 303 -1.98 10.48 -7.68
N PHE A 304 -1.14 9.46 -7.90
CA PHE A 304 -0.01 9.56 -8.80
C PHE A 304 -0.34 8.97 -10.17
N VAL A 305 0.00 9.69 -11.24
CA VAL A 305 -0.49 9.43 -12.60
C VAL A 305 0.61 9.25 -13.64
N TRP A 306 1.86 9.02 -13.20
CA TRP A 306 3.02 8.90 -14.08
C TRP A 306 3.55 7.46 -14.16
N HIS A 307 4.08 7.05 -15.32
CA HIS A 307 4.70 5.73 -15.49
C HIS A 307 6.12 5.69 -14.92
N LEU A 308 6.56 4.49 -14.53
CA LEU A 308 7.96 4.27 -14.20
C LEU A 308 8.89 4.54 -15.39
N LEU A 309 10.14 4.88 -15.06
CA LEU A 309 11.24 5.06 -16.00
C LEU A 309 10.97 6.09 -17.12
N GLY A 310 10.04 7.01 -16.91
CA GLY A 310 9.72 8.07 -17.87
C GLY A 310 9.04 7.58 -19.14
N ARG A 311 8.40 6.41 -19.11
CA ARG A 311 7.63 5.88 -20.23
C ARG A 311 6.52 6.87 -20.60
N LYS A 312 6.51 7.34 -21.85
CA LYS A 312 5.42 8.17 -22.39
C LYS A 312 4.18 7.31 -22.64
N GLY A 313 3.01 7.86 -22.33
CA GLY A 313 1.73 7.19 -22.54
C GLY A 313 0.60 7.80 -21.70
N PRO A 314 -0.63 7.27 -21.80
CA PRO A 314 -1.69 7.59 -20.84
C PRO A 314 -1.27 7.16 -19.42
N PRO A 315 -1.88 7.67 -18.34
CA PRO A 315 -1.58 7.21 -16.97
C PRO A 315 -1.67 5.68 -16.81
N PRO A 316 -0.97 5.08 -15.81
CA PRO A 316 -1.13 3.66 -15.49
C PRO A 316 -2.60 3.29 -15.25
N ARG A 317 -3.01 2.10 -15.72
CA ARG A 317 -4.35 1.57 -15.49
C ARG A 317 -4.67 1.49 -14.00
N GLU A 318 -5.89 1.88 -13.65
CA GLU A 318 -6.37 1.81 -12.27
C GLU A 318 -6.75 0.38 -11.85
N TYR A 319 -7.49 -0.35 -12.69
CA TYR A 319 -7.87 -1.73 -12.38
C TYR A 319 -6.65 -2.65 -12.31
N GLY A 320 -6.51 -3.38 -11.20
CA GLY A 320 -5.37 -4.23 -10.88
C GLY A 320 -4.21 -3.49 -10.18
N SER A 321 -4.36 -2.19 -9.90
CA SER A 321 -3.29 -1.34 -9.36
C SER A 321 -3.58 -0.75 -7.98
N TYR A 322 -4.80 -0.89 -7.43
CA TYR A 322 -5.18 -0.25 -6.16
C TYR A 322 -5.71 -1.25 -5.13
N VAL A 323 -5.32 -1.04 -3.88
CA VAL A 323 -5.56 -1.93 -2.73
C VAL A 323 -7.04 -2.11 -2.42
N ARG A 324 -7.85 -1.03 -2.42
CA ARG A 324 -9.29 -1.15 -2.17
C ARG A 324 -9.98 -1.97 -3.27
N GLN A 325 -9.56 -1.80 -4.52
CA GLN A 325 -10.05 -2.61 -5.64
C GLN A 325 -9.60 -4.08 -5.50
N ALA A 326 -8.35 -4.33 -5.11
CA ALA A 326 -7.88 -5.69 -4.83
C ALA A 326 -8.68 -6.38 -3.72
N TYR A 327 -9.04 -5.68 -2.64
CA TYR A 327 -9.89 -6.23 -1.58
C TYR A 327 -11.30 -6.60 -2.08
N LYS A 328 -11.90 -5.73 -2.89
CA LYS A 328 -13.21 -5.95 -3.53
C LYS A 328 -13.18 -7.15 -4.47
N ASP A 329 -12.15 -7.24 -5.30
CA ASP A 329 -12.00 -8.37 -6.22
C ASP A 329 -11.70 -9.66 -5.46
N GLY A 330 -10.92 -9.58 -4.39
CA GLY A 330 -10.62 -10.69 -3.51
C GLY A 330 -11.86 -11.34 -2.92
N VAL A 331 -12.79 -10.55 -2.35
CA VAL A 331 -14.05 -11.09 -1.80
C VAL A 331 -14.96 -11.66 -2.90
N ALA A 332 -14.99 -11.03 -4.08
CA ALA A 332 -15.75 -11.54 -5.22
C ALA A 332 -15.18 -12.87 -5.75
N MET A 333 -13.85 -13.01 -5.80
CA MET A 333 -13.16 -14.26 -6.11
C MET A 333 -13.41 -15.33 -5.03
N GLU A 334 -13.47 -14.95 -3.75
CA GLU A 334 -13.79 -15.87 -2.65
C GLU A 334 -15.16 -16.51 -2.86
N GLN A 335 -16.17 -15.69 -3.18
CA GLN A 335 -17.53 -16.15 -3.47
C GLN A 335 -17.61 -16.97 -4.76
N ALA A 336 -16.96 -16.52 -5.84
CA ALA A 336 -17.13 -17.11 -7.17
C ALA A 336 -16.24 -18.34 -7.43
N ARG A 337 -15.04 -18.36 -6.86
CA ARG A 337 -13.98 -19.34 -7.14
C ARG A 337 -13.49 -20.08 -5.89
N GLY A 338 -13.90 -19.64 -4.70
CA GLY A 338 -13.59 -20.30 -3.43
C GLY A 338 -12.22 -19.95 -2.83
N PHE A 339 -11.53 -18.93 -3.36
CA PHE A 339 -10.23 -18.47 -2.86
C PHE A 339 -10.10 -16.95 -3.03
N ASN A 340 -9.28 -16.33 -2.19
CA ASN A 340 -9.06 -14.89 -2.16
C ASN A 340 -7.55 -14.59 -2.07
N PRO A 341 -6.88 -14.15 -3.15
CA PRO A 341 -5.45 -13.88 -3.12
C PRO A 341 -5.08 -12.56 -2.43
N PHE A 342 -6.06 -11.74 -2.05
CA PHE A 342 -5.87 -10.34 -1.65
C PHE A 342 -6.25 -10.07 -0.19
N LYS A 343 -6.28 -11.10 0.67
CA LYS A 343 -6.43 -10.99 2.14
C LYS A 343 -5.16 -10.51 2.86
N PHE A 344 -4.46 -9.52 2.31
CA PHE A 344 -3.25 -8.92 2.88
C PHE A 344 -3.57 -7.71 3.77
N GLY A 345 -2.64 -7.37 4.67
CA GLY A 345 -2.65 -6.17 5.49
C GLY A 345 -1.90 -5.03 4.82
N VAL A 346 -1.82 -3.89 5.49
CA VAL A 346 -1.23 -2.68 4.92
C VAL A 346 -0.14 -2.09 5.79
N VAL A 347 0.84 -1.50 5.12
CA VAL A 347 2.00 -0.80 5.68
C VAL A 347 2.28 0.46 4.85
N GLY A 348 3.24 1.28 5.27
CA GLY A 348 3.70 2.44 4.51
C GLY A 348 5.22 2.50 4.48
N GLY A 349 5.79 3.04 3.40
CA GLY A 349 7.23 3.15 3.24
C GLY A 349 7.61 4.46 2.57
N SER A 350 8.89 4.59 2.22
CA SER A 350 9.39 5.79 1.56
C SER A 350 9.67 5.60 0.09
N ASP A 351 10.33 4.52 -0.32
CA ASP A 351 10.95 4.43 -1.65
C ASP A 351 11.86 5.66 -1.92
N SER A 352 12.47 6.18 -0.85
CA SER A 352 13.33 7.36 -0.89
C SER A 352 14.67 6.97 -1.50
N HIS A 353 15.13 7.76 -2.45
CA HIS A 353 16.42 7.58 -3.14
C HIS A 353 17.52 8.41 -2.48
N VAL A 354 17.40 8.55 -1.16
CA VAL A 354 18.36 9.18 -0.26
C VAL A 354 18.15 8.60 1.13
N SER A 355 19.25 8.33 1.85
CA SER A 355 19.23 7.68 3.18
C SER A 355 18.48 8.44 4.27
N VAL A 356 18.14 9.70 4.05
CA VAL A 356 17.49 10.57 5.03
C VAL A 356 16.04 10.78 4.60
N VAL A 357 15.09 10.13 5.27
CA VAL A 357 13.71 10.10 4.77
C VAL A 357 12.86 11.23 5.36
N PRO A 358 12.20 12.07 4.54
CA PRO A 358 11.29 13.09 5.04
C PRO A 358 9.85 12.56 5.23
N TYR A 359 9.41 12.38 6.47
CA TYR A 359 8.04 11.93 6.80
C TYR A 359 7.04 13.06 7.08
N ARG A 360 7.46 14.33 6.98
CA ARG A 360 6.67 15.50 7.41
C ARG A 360 6.71 16.60 6.37
N GLN A 361 5.57 17.25 6.15
CA GLN A 361 5.47 18.44 5.29
C GLN A 361 6.47 19.54 5.71
N LYS A 362 6.59 19.82 7.02
CA LYS A 362 7.47 20.86 7.58
C LYS A 362 8.97 20.58 7.46
N ASN A 363 9.36 19.33 7.24
CA ASN A 363 10.75 18.87 7.20
C ASN A 363 11.03 18.10 5.90
N PHE A 364 10.42 18.54 4.80
CA PHE A 364 10.64 17.96 3.48
C PHE A 364 11.86 18.60 2.83
N PHE A 365 12.81 17.79 2.39
CA PHE A 365 14.08 18.22 1.81
C PHE A 365 14.44 17.47 0.52
N GLY A 366 13.44 16.90 -0.15
CA GLY A 366 13.65 16.09 -1.36
C GLY A 366 13.83 14.61 -1.06
N VAL A 367 13.74 13.79 -2.10
CA VAL A 367 13.87 12.33 -2.01
C VAL A 367 14.71 11.75 -3.16
N HIS A 368 15.29 12.59 -4.02
CA HIS A 368 16.07 12.21 -5.21
C HIS A 368 17.45 12.87 -5.16
N GLY A 369 18.25 12.54 -4.14
CA GLY A 369 19.65 12.94 -4.04
C GLY A 369 19.89 14.44 -4.24
N THR A 370 20.66 14.81 -5.26
CA THR A 370 20.97 16.21 -5.63
C THR A 370 20.07 16.75 -6.75
N VAL A 371 19.09 15.97 -7.24
CA VAL A 371 18.14 16.45 -8.24
C VAL A 371 17.13 17.41 -7.61
N ASP A 372 16.79 17.17 -6.35
CA ASP A 372 15.73 17.88 -5.64
C ASP A 372 16.14 18.32 -4.23
N ASP A 373 17.41 18.64 -3.99
CA ASP A 373 17.95 18.95 -2.66
C ASP A 373 17.66 20.40 -2.21
N THR A 374 17.53 21.36 -3.12
CA THR A 374 17.16 22.73 -2.74
C THR A 374 15.65 23.00 -2.81
N PRO A 375 15.11 23.92 -1.98
CA PRO A 375 13.74 24.38 -2.14
C PRO A 375 13.45 24.99 -3.51
N GLN A 376 14.46 25.62 -4.11
CA GLN A 376 14.34 26.29 -5.40
C GLN A 376 14.08 25.28 -6.52
N GLU A 377 14.91 24.24 -6.63
CA GLU A 377 14.75 23.16 -7.63
C GLU A 377 13.42 22.43 -7.47
N ARG A 378 13.01 22.12 -6.24
CA ARG A 378 11.71 21.47 -5.98
C ARG A 378 10.52 22.32 -6.41
N ILE A 379 10.56 23.62 -6.15
CA ILE A 379 9.47 24.54 -6.53
C ILE A 379 9.49 24.86 -8.04
N ASP A 380 10.67 24.83 -8.67
CA ASP A 380 10.79 24.88 -10.14
C ASP A 380 10.33 23.59 -10.82
N GLY A 381 10.02 22.54 -10.06
CA GLY A 381 9.53 21.27 -10.57
C GLY A 381 10.63 20.43 -11.20
N ALA A 382 11.82 20.40 -10.58
CA ALA A 382 12.93 19.54 -10.98
C ALA A 382 12.45 18.12 -11.27
N THR A 383 13.00 17.50 -12.32
CA THR A 383 12.54 16.20 -12.82
C THR A 383 13.65 15.16 -12.86
N VAL A 384 13.33 13.94 -12.44
CA VAL A 384 14.16 12.76 -12.68
C VAL A 384 13.35 11.71 -13.44
N LEU A 385 13.83 11.23 -14.59
CA LEU A 385 13.07 10.30 -15.44
C LEU A 385 11.62 10.76 -15.72
N GLY A 386 11.41 12.08 -15.85
CA GLY A 386 10.08 12.68 -16.07
C GLY A 386 9.21 12.81 -14.82
N LEU A 387 9.63 12.29 -13.65
CA LEU A 387 8.96 12.50 -12.37
C LEU A 387 9.25 13.92 -11.88
N ASN A 388 8.22 14.78 -11.89
CA ASN A 388 8.28 16.13 -11.35
C ASN A 388 8.22 16.12 -9.81
N SER A 389 9.16 16.81 -9.16
CA SER A 389 9.23 16.92 -7.70
C SER A 389 7.96 17.47 -7.04
N LEU A 390 7.14 18.28 -7.72
CA LEU A 390 5.85 18.75 -7.18
C LEU A 390 4.83 17.64 -6.96
N TRP A 391 4.90 16.53 -7.71
CA TRP A 391 4.05 15.34 -7.52
C TRP A 391 4.51 14.44 -6.37
N VAL A 392 5.71 14.69 -5.84
CA VAL A 392 6.28 13.91 -4.75
C VAL A 392 5.79 14.45 -3.42
N THR A 393 5.48 13.54 -2.50
CA THR A 393 5.00 13.84 -1.15
C THR A 393 5.98 13.29 -0.11
N PRO A 394 5.94 13.72 1.17
CA PRO A 394 6.69 13.04 2.23
C PRO A 394 6.45 11.53 2.22
N ALA A 395 7.32 10.74 2.84
CA ALA A 395 7.19 9.29 2.92
C ALA A 395 5.98 8.84 3.77
N GLY A 396 5.48 7.63 3.52
CA GLY A 396 4.56 6.96 4.44
C GLY A 396 5.29 6.48 5.70
N LEU A 397 4.54 6.08 6.72
CA LEU A 397 5.10 5.35 7.87
C LEU A 397 4.28 4.09 8.12
N SER A 398 4.99 3.00 8.39
CA SER A 398 4.41 1.76 8.89
C SER A 398 4.20 1.83 10.38
N ALA A 399 3.03 1.41 10.85
CA ALA A 399 2.75 1.26 12.26
C ALA A 399 2.39 -0.20 12.56
N VAL A 400 3.02 -0.75 13.60
CA VAL A 400 2.94 -2.18 13.94
C VAL A 400 2.57 -2.32 15.40
N TRP A 401 1.49 -3.05 15.70
CA TRP A 401 1.11 -3.38 17.08
C TRP A 401 1.83 -4.66 17.54
N ALA A 402 2.92 -4.49 18.30
CA ALA A 402 3.73 -5.59 18.80
C ALA A 402 3.87 -5.56 20.32
N GLU A 403 4.11 -6.72 20.92
CA GLU A 403 4.23 -6.89 22.36
C GLU A 403 5.49 -6.20 22.93
N GLU A 404 6.54 -6.07 22.13
CA GLU A 404 7.83 -5.45 22.48
C GLU A 404 8.58 -5.00 21.21
N ASN A 405 9.61 -4.15 21.34
CA ASN A 405 10.41 -3.66 20.21
C ASN A 405 11.56 -4.62 19.90
N THR A 406 11.25 -5.77 19.30
CA THR A 406 12.24 -6.76 18.84
C THR A 406 11.96 -7.20 17.42
N ARG A 407 12.97 -7.76 16.73
CA ARG A 407 12.80 -8.33 15.38
C ARG A 407 11.67 -9.35 15.34
N GLU A 408 11.64 -10.24 16.31
CA GLU A 408 10.67 -11.31 16.44
C GLU A 408 9.25 -10.74 16.61
N ALA A 409 9.05 -9.86 17.57
CA ALA A 409 7.72 -9.34 17.88
C ALA A 409 7.17 -8.46 16.75
N ILE A 410 8.01 -7.61 16.14
CA ILE A 410 7.61 -6.76 15.01
C ILE A 410 7.36 -7.60 13.76
N PHE A 411 8.22 -8.57 13.45
CA PHE A 411 8.00 -9.48 12.33
C PHE A 411 6.72 -10.30 12.49
N ASP A 412 6.49 -10.87 13.68
CA ASP A 412 5.30 -11.65 13.96
C ASP A 412 4.04 -10.78 13.92
N ALA A 413 4.16 -9.47 14.20
CA ALA A 413 3.09 -8.49 14.07
C ALA A 413 2.78 -8.13 12.61
N MET A 414 3.82 -7.98 11.78
CA MET A 414 3.70 -7.85 10.33
C MET A 414 3.04 -9.08 9.71
N LYS A 415 3.49 -10.29 10.08
CA LYS A 415 2.94 -11.56 9.57
C LYS A 415 1.47 -11.76 9.94
N ARG A 416 1.05 -11.40 11.16
CA ARG A 416 -0.37 -11.44 11.58
C ARG A 416 -1.19 -10.24 11.09
N LYS A 417 -0.59 -9.30 10.36
CA LYS A 417 -1.23 -8.13 9.73
C LYS A 417 -1.85 -7.13 10.71
N GLU A 418 -1.41 -7.13 11.96
CA GLU A 418 -1.86 -6.15 12.96
C GLU A 418 -1.05 -4.85 12.81
N THR A 419 -1.18 -4.30 11.61
CA THR A 419 -0.43 -3.18 11.08
C THR A 419 -1.38 -2.17 10.48
N TYR A 420 -0.88 -0.96 10.31
CA TYR A 420 -1.57 0.06 9.55
C TYR A 420 -0.56 1.00 8.89
N SER A 421 -1.02 1.66 7.83
CA SER A 421 -0.24 2.66 7.10
C SER A 421 -0.65 4.06 7.53
N THR A 422 0.29 4.99 7.51
CA THR A 422 0.00 6.42 7.66
C THR A 422 0.62 7.17 6.50
N SER A 423 0.08 8.34 6.20
CA SER A 423 0.67 9.27 5.23
C SER A 423 1.98 9.91 5.72
N GLY A 424 2.53 9.44 6.83
CA GLY A 424 3.74 9.93 7.47
C GLY A 424 3.46 10.29 8.93
N VAL A 425 2.30 10.87 9.23
CA VAL A 425 1.90 11.29 10.58
C VAL A 425 1.73 10.11 11.55
N ARG A 426 2.07 10.28 12.83
CA ARG A 426 1.98 9.23 13.86
C ARG A 426 0.62 9.22 14.55
N VAL A 427 -0.44 9.14 13.77
CA VAL A 427 -1.81 8.91 14.26
C VAL A 427 -1.85 7.48 14.83
N ALA A 428 -2.16 7.35 16.13
CA ALA A 428 -2.31 6.02 16.73
C ALA A 428 -3.71 5.50 16.42
N VAL A 429 -3.82 4.28 15.87
CA VAL A 429 -5.12 3.67 15.49
C VAL A 429 -5.25 2.27 16.07
N ARG A 430 -6.36 2.01 16.76
CA ARG A 430 -6.82 0.66 17.11
C ARG A 430 -8.18 0.40 16.46
N PHE A 431 -8.33 -0.78 15.88
CA PHE A 431 -9.55 -1.21 15.23
C PHE A 431 -9.81 -2.67 15.60
N PHE A 432 -10.98 -2.92 16.16
CA PHE A 432 -11.42 -4.24 16.61
C PHE A 432 -12.80 -4.55 16.06
N GLY A 433 -13.04 -5.79 15.66
CA GLY A 433 -14.34 -6.31 15.24
C GLY A 433 -14.82 -7.41 16.19
N GLY A 434 -16.11 -7.46 16.49
CA GLY A 434 -16.68 -8.48 17.36
C GLY A 434 -18.20 -8.47 17.32
N TRP A 435 -18.83 -9.39 18.06
CA TRP A 435 -20.29 -9.55 18.05
C TRP A 435 -20.99 -8.89 19.25
N SER A 436 -20.22 -8.31 20.16
CA SER A 436 -20.70 -7.79 21.45
C SER A 436 -19.81 -6.67 22.00
N LEU A 437 -19.14 -5.94 21.11
CA LEU A 437 -18.41 -4.74 21.51
C LEU A 437 -19.43 -3.62 21.75
N ASP A 438 -19.27 -2.89 22.84
CA ASP A 438 -20.19 -1.85 23.28
C ASP A 438 -19.42 -0.59 23.68
N ALA A 439 -20.04 0.59 23.53
CA ALA A 439 -19.38 1.86 23.84
C ALA A 439 -19.02 2.03 25.32
N GLY A 440 -19.69 1.29 26.23
CA GLY A 440 -19.35 1.26 27.65
C GLY A 440 -17.96 0.69 27.91
N MET A 441 -17.44 -0.16 27.02
CA MET A 441 -16.08 -0.70 27.06
C MET A 441 -15.03 0.40 27.23
N PHE A 442 -15.14 1.53 26.50
CA PHE A 442 -14.15 2.62 26.55
C PHE A 442 -14.07 3.34 27.90
N LYS A 443 -15.02 3.09 28.82
CA LYS A 443 -14.97 3.62 30.20
C LYS A 443 -14.14 2.75 31.13
N GLN A 444 -13.80 1.52 30.72
CA GLN A 444 -12.97 0.60 31.49
C GLN A 444 -11.49 1.00 31.37
N LYS A 445 -10.75 0.94 32.47
CA LYS A 445 -9.30 1.26 32.46
C LYS A 445 -8.52 0.28 31.56
N ASP A 446 -8.96 -0.96 31.51
CA ASP A 446 -8.39 -2.08 30.76
C ASP A 446 -9.20 -2.41 29.49
N TRP A 447 -9.79 -1.38 28.86
CA TRP A 447 -10.64 -1.56 27.69
C TRP A 447 -9.93 -2.28 26.53
N VAL A 448 -8.62 -2.10 26.37
CA VAL A 448 -7.81 -2.75 25.31
C VAL A 448 -7.77 -4.25 25.54
N LYS A 449 -7.49 -4.70 26.77
CA LYS A 449 -7.55 -6.11 27.16
C LYS A 449 -8.94 -6.69 26.90
N SER A 450 -9.98 -5.94 27.25
CA SER A 450 -11.38 -6.32 27.00
C SER A 450 -11.68 -6.46 25.49
N ALA A 451 -11.13 -5.57 24.66
CA ALA A 451 -11.29 -5.62 23.20
C ALA A 451 -10.60 -6.85 22.59
N TYR A 452 -9.36 -7.16 22.99
CA TYR A 452 -8.67 -8.39 22.56
C TYR A 452 -9.36 -9.67 23.02
N ALA A 453 -10.00 -9.67 24.19
CA ALA A 453 -10.70 -10.83 24.71
C ALA A 453 -12.06 -11.07 24.02
N ARG A 454 -12.75 -10.01 23.59
CA ARG A 454 -14.13 -10.06 23.05
C ARG A 454 -14.23 -9.91 21.54
N GLY A 455 -13.15 -9.54 20.86
CA GLY A 455 -13.12 -9.30 19.42
C GLY A 455 -11.80 -9.73 18.80
N VAL A 456 -11.64 -9.39 17.53
CA VAL A 456 -10.43 -9.60 16.74
C VAL A 456 -9.84 -8.24 16.32
N PRO A 457 -8.52 -8.06 16.32
CA PRO A 457 -7.90 -6.81 15.88
C PRO A 457 -7.87 -6.70 14.35
N MET A 458 -7.52 -5.50 13.86
CA MET A 458 -7.17 -5.28 12.45
C MET A 458 -6.20 -6.36 11.93
N GLY A 459 -6.41 -6.81 10.69
CA GLY A 459 -5.63 -7.87 10.05
C GLY A 459 -6.18 -9.29 10.25
N ALA A 460 -7.19 -9.48 11.11
CA ALA A 460 -7.75 -10.79 11.41
C ALA A 460 -9.07 -11.08 10.69
N ASP A 461 -9.45 -12.36 10.67
CA ASP A 461 -10.79 -12.81 10.29
C ASP A 461 -11.74 -12.78 11.49
N LEU A 462 -12.89 -12.13 11.34
CA LEU A 462 -13.99 -12.17 12.29
C LEU A 462 -14.71 -13.52 12.17
N PRO A 463 -14.74 -14.36 13.23
CA PRO A 463 -15.40 -15.66 13.18
C PRO A 463 -16.91 -15.50 12.98
N ALA A 464 -17.49 -16.24 12.03
CA ALA A 464 -18.93 -16.21 11.77
C ALA A 464 -19.76 -16.63 13.01
N LYS A 465 -20.89 -15.95 13.23
CA LYS A 465 -21.87 -16.28 14.28
C LYS A 465 -23.29 -16.08 13.77
N ASP A 466 -24.23 -16.77 14.42
CA ASP A 466 -25.65 -16.72 14.05
C ASP A 466 -26.27 -15.32 14.29
N ALA A 467 -26.66 -14.69 13.17
CA ALA A 467 -27.67 -13.63 12.99
C ALA A 467 -27.68 -12.42 13.95
N ARG A 468 -26.52 -11.81 14.24
CA ARG A 468 -26.41 -10.40 14.66
C ARG A 468 -25.47 -9.67 13.71
N ALA A 469 -25.62 -8.36 13.56
CA ALA A 469 -24.63 -7.55 12.85
C ALA A 469 -23.33 -7.42 13.68
N PRO A 470 -22.15 -7.41 13.05
CA PRO A 470 -20.90 -7.18 13.74
C PRO A 470 -20.81 -5.73 14.24
N THR A 471 -20.11 -5.59 15.36
CA THR A 471 -19.77 -4.32 16.01
C THR A 471 -18.28 -4.08 15.88
N PHE A 472 -17.91 -2.84 15.58
CA PHE A 472 -16.53 -2.43 15.38
C PHE A 472 -16.17 -1.30 16.34
N ALA A 473 -15.17 -1.55 17.18
CA ALA A 473 -14.61 -0.54 18.07
C ALA A 473 -13.39 0.09 17.41
N VAL A 474 -13.42 1.42 17.27
CA VAL A 474 -12.31 2.20 16.74
C VAL A 474 -11.87 3.25 17.76
N TRP A 475 -10.57 3.41 17.90
CA TRP A 475 -9.94 4.42 18.72
C TRP A 475 -8.78 5.03 17.94
N ALA A 476 -8.75 6.36 17.88
CA ALA A 476 -7.70 7.12 17.22
C ALA A 476 -7.26 8.32 18.06
N THR A 477 -5.96 8.59 18.08
CA THR A 477 -5.40 9.83 18.64
C THR A 477 -4.52 10.54 17.61
N LYS A 478 -4.53 11.87 17.64
CA LYS A 478 -3.73 12.68 16.72
C LYS A 478 -2.24 12.40 16.88
N ASP A 479 -1.46 12.69 15.84
CA ASP A 479 -0.03 12.92 16.02
C ASP A 479 0.17 14.24 16.81
N PRO A 480 0.85 14.24 17.97
CA PRO A 480 1.13 15.45 18.73
C PRO A 480 1.81 16.57 17.92
N ASP A 481 2.57 16.20 16.88
CA ASP A 481 3.33 17.12 16.03
C ASP A 481 2.61 17.56 14.74
N SER A 482 1.33 17.18 14.58
CA SER A 482 0.51 17.42 13.38
C SER A 482 -0.89 18.02 13.70
N GLY A 483 -1.76 18.02 12.69
CA GLY A 483 -3.14 18.45 12.77
C GLY A 483 -3.97 17.65 13.78
N ASN A 484 -5.00 18.27 14.34
CA ASN A 484 -6.05 17.55 15.05
C ASN A 484 -6.82 16.62 14.09
N LEU A 485 -7.55 15.65 14.62
CA LEU A 485 -8.38 14.73 13.83
C LEU A 485 -9.64 15.43 13.30
N ASP A 486 -9.95 15.26 12.02
CA ASP A 486 -11.26 15.58 11.42
C ASP A 486 -12.27 14.48 11.77
N ARG A 487 -12.03 13.26 11.28
CA ARG A 487 -12.98 12.15 11.37
C ARG A 487 -12.33 10.78 11.25
N VAL A 488 -13.08 9.79 11.69
CA VAL A 488 -12.81 8.36 11.51
C VAL A 488 -13.89 7.79 10.62
N GLN A 489 -13.47 7.04 9.60
CA GLN A 489 -14.33 6.33 8.67
C GLN A 489 -14.10 4.83 8.75
N ILE A 490 -15.17 4.06 8.58
CA ILE A 490 -15.09 2.63 8.27
C ILE A 490 -15.45 2.46 6.80
N VAL A 491 -14.54 1.89 6.03
CA VAL A 491 -14.76 1.49 4.64
C VAL A 491 -15.13 0.02 4.63
N LYS A 492 -16.37 -0.27 4.24
CA LYS A 492 -16.89 -1.62 4.04
C LYS A 492 -16.82 -1.97 2.56
N GLY A 493 -16.34 -3.16 2.23
CA GLY A 493 -16.57 -3.76 0.92
C GLY A 493 -17.19 -5.15 1.05
N TRP A 494 -17.98 -5.55 0.06
CA TRP A 494 -18.64 -6.86 0.01
C TRP A 494 -18.86 -7.30 -1.42
N SER A 495 -19.18 -8.59 -1.62
CA SER A 495 -19.51 -9.12 -2.93
C SER A 495 -20.84 -9.85 -2.97
N MET A 496 -21.55 -9.71 -4.09
CA MET A 496 -22.78 -10.44 -4.38
C MET A 496 -22.82 -10.81 -5.86
N HIS A 497 -22.98 -12.12 -6.13
CA HIS A 497 -23.04 -12.69 -7.48
C HIS A 497 -21.89 -12.22 -8.37
N GLY A 498 -20.66 -12.26 -7.84
CA GLY A 498 -19.45 -11.85 -8.56
C GLY A 498 -19.27 -10.33 -8.75
N GLN A 499 -20.26 -9.51 -8.41
CA GLN A 499 -20.09 -8.05 -8.32
C GLN A 499 -19.50 -7.67 -6.97
N SER A 500 -18.68 -6.63 -6.96
CA SER A 500 -18.07 -6.07 -5.75
C SER A 500 -18.57 -4.65 -5.47
N PHE A 501 -18.81 -4.36 -4.20
CA PHE A 501 -19.42 -3.13 -3.73
C PHE A 501 -18.58 -2.51 -2.62
N GLU A 502 -18.73 -1.21 -2.41
CA GLU A 502 -18.13 -0.51 -1.29
C GLU A 502 -19.05 0.56 -0.71
N LYS A 503 -18.84 0.88 0.56
CA LYS A 503 -19.50 2.00 1.22
C LYS A 503 -18.61 2.56 2.32
N VAL A 504 -18.51 3.89 2.34
CA VAL A 504 -17.77 4.64 3.37
C VAL A 504 -18.75 5.15 4.41
N TYR A 505 -18.49 4.82 5.67
CA TYR A 505 -19.24 5.30 6.82
C TYR A 505 -18.36 6.23 7.64
N ASP A 506 -18.71 7.51 7.76
CA ASP A 506 -18.20 8.32 8.86
C ASP A 506 -18.71 7.68 10.18
N VAL A 507 -17.86 7.46 11.19
CA VAL A 507 -18.29 6.80 12.46
C VAL A 507 -17.98 7.61 13.71
N ALA A 508 -16.99 8.49 13.64
CA ALA A 508 -16.70 9.52 14.64
C ALA A 508 -16.15 10.76 13.94
N TRP A 509 -16.49 11.96 14.39
CA TRP A 509 -15.99 13.21 13.79
C TRP A 509 -15.93 14.33 14.82
N ALA A 510 -15.05 15.30 14.56
CA ALA A 510 -14.85 16.46 15.41
C ALA A 510 -15.91 17.55 15.21
N GLY A 511 -16.19 18.28 16.29
CA GLY A 511 -17.10 19.42 16.30
C GLY A 511 -18.59 19.03 16.23
N ALA A 512 -19.47 20.01 16.41
CA ALA A 512 -20.93 19.83 16.39
C ALA A 512 -21.51 19.75 14.96
N ARG A 513 -20.82 19.05 14.05
CA ARG A 513 -21.30 18.80 12.68
C ARG A 513 -22.35 17.70 12.72
N LYS A 514 -23.40 17.84 11.91
CA LYS A 514 -24.47 16.84 11.79
C LYS A 514 -24.39 16.19 10.42
N ARG A 515 -24.67 14.89 10.36
CA ARG A 515 -24.90 14.21 9.09
C ARG A 515 -26.12 14.81 8.42
N ASP A 516 -26.01 15.03 7.12
CA ASP A 516 -27.14 15.35 6.28
C ASP A 516 -28.09 14.13 6.21
N PRO A 517 -29.38 14.26 6.58
CA PRO A 517 -30.30 13.12 6.58
C PRO A 517 -30.62 12.55 5.20
N ALA A 518 -30.47 13.34 4.12
CA ALA A 518 -30.77 12.92 2.76
C ALA A 518 -29.59 12.18 2.12
N THR A 519 -28.36 12.62 2.39
CA THR A 519 -27.14 12.07 1.78
C THR A 519 -26.36 11.14 2.71
N GLY A 520 -26.60 11.21 4.03
CA GLY A 520 -25.85 10.48 5.05
C GLY A 520 -24.44 11.03 5.32
N LYS A 521 -24.00 12.07 4.60
CA LYS A 521 -22.63 12.61 4.66
C LYS A 521 -22.46 13.62 5.80
N VAL A 522 -21.27 13.63 6.42
CA VAL A 522 -20.87 14.70 7.34
C VAL A 522 -20.23 15.85 6.55
N PRO A 523 -20.68 17.10 6.71
CA PRO A 523 -20.07 18.26 6.06
C PRO A 523 -18.55 18.32 6.24
N PRO A 524 -17.79 18.76 5.23
CA PRO A 524 -16.34 18.94 5.34
C PRO A 524 -15.99 19.75 6.59
N ILE A 525 -14.87 19.42 7.22
CA ILE A 525 -14.33 20.27 8.28
C ILE A 525 -13.82 21.57 7.64
N GLY A 526 -13.93 22.69 8.36
CA GLY A 526 -13.32 23.95 7.90
C GLY A 526 -11.79 23.83 7.77
N SER A 527 -11.17 24.88 7.23
CA SER A 527 -9.71 24.98 7.14
C SER A 527 -9.19 26.13 8.00
N THR A 528 -8.13 25.86 8.75
CA THR A 528 -7.34 26.87 9.48
C THR A 528 -6.04 27.24 8.76
N VAL A 529 -5.87 26.77 7.52
CA VAL A 529 -4.64 27.03 6.75
C VAL A 529 -4.60 28.49 6.32
N ASP A 530 -3.53 29.17 6.69
CA ASP A 530 -3.12 30.44 6.11
C ASP A 530 -2.11 30.16 4.99
N LEU A 531 -2.56 30.28 3.75
CA LEU A 531 -1.74 30.03 2.55
C LEU A 531 -0.64 31.08 2.37
N ALA A 532 -0.87 32.34 2.77
CA ALA A 532 0.12 33.41 2.64
C ALA A 532 1.30 33.22 3.60
N ARG A 533 1.03 32.65 4.78
CA ARG A 533 2.05 32.34 5.78
C ARG A 533 2.54 30.90 5.75
N ALA A 534 1.85 30.03 5.00
CA ALA A 534 2.01 28.57 5.04
C ALA A 534 1.95 28.01 6.48
N THR A 535 0.98 28.49 7.27
CA THR A 535 0.76 28.06 8.66
C THR A 535 -0.65 27.50 8.84
N TYR A 536 -0.91 26.87 9.98
CA TYR A 536 -2.25 26.46 10.40
C TYR A 536 -2.34 26.47 11.93
N THR A 537 -3.56 26.41 12.46
CA THR A 537 -3.80 26.27 13.91
C THR A 537 -4.61 25.01 14.20
N ASN A 538 -4.44 24.46 15.40
CA ASN A 538 -5.25 23.34 15.89
C ASN A 538 -6.52 23.82 16.62
N ALA A 539 -7.12 24.93 16.16
CA ALA A 539 -8.34 25.51 16.74
C ALA A 539 -9.61 24.71 16.43
N ILE A 540 -9.55 23.81 15.44
CA ILE A 540 -10.60 22.87 15.03
C ILE A 540 -10.09 21.43 15.15
N GLY A 541 -10.97 20.45 14.96
CA GLY A 541 -10.63 19.03 15.06
C GLY A 541 -10.64 18.51 16.51
N ALA A 542 -10.31 17.23 16.68
CA ALA A 542 -10.25 16.56 17.98
C ALA A 542 -8.87 15.93 18.24
N VAL A 543 -8.46 15.82 19.50
CA VAL A 543 -7.20 15.14 19.87
C VAL A 543 -7.37 13.61 19.99
N GLU A 544 -8.59 13.16 20.26
CA GLU A 544 -9.00 11.75 20.36
C GLU A 544 -10.38 11.60 19.69
N LEU A 545 -10.56 10.52 18.92
CA LEU A 545 -11.86 10.07 18.42
C LEU A 545 -12.01 8.58 18.74
N LYS A 546 -13.17 8.19 19.26
CA LYS A 546 -13.51 6.79 19.50
C LYS A 546 -14.99 6.53 19.26
N ALA A 547 -15.30 5.37 18.72
CA ALA A 547 -16.67 4.95 18.46
C ALA A 547 -16.78 3.42 18.51
N VAL A 548 -17.98 2.95 18.84
CA VAL A 548 -18.42 1.59 18.50
C VAL A 548 -19.50 1.74 17.44
N TRP A 549 -19.29 1.12 16.29
CA TRP A 549 -20.20 1.18 15.14
C TRP A 549 -20.69 -0.22 14.79
N THR A 550 -22.00 -0.36 14.58
CA THR A 550 -22.63 -1.60 14.12
C THR A 550 -22.93 -1.47 12.64
N ASP A 551 -22.60 -2.49 11.84
CA ASP A 551 -22.92 -2.49 10.41
C ASP A 551 -24.45 -2.52 10.21
N PRO A 552 -25.07 -1.44 9.70
CA PRO A 552 -26.53 -1.36 9.55
C PRO A 552 -27.04 -2.18 8.35
N GLU A 553 -26.15 -2.57 7.43
CA GLU A 553 -26.46 -3.25 6.17
C GLU A 553 -25.76 -4.61 6.12
N PHE A 554 -25.58 -5.24 7.28
CA PHE A 554 -24.93 -6.54 7.38
C PHE A 554 -25.83 -7.64 6.83
N ASP A 555 -25.31 -8.36 5.86
CA ASP A 555 -25.87 -9.63 5.39
C ASP A 555 -24.90 -10.75 5.79
N PRO A 556 -25.30 -11.68 6.68
CA PRO A 556 -24.42 -12.76 7.13
C PRO A 556 -24.03 -13.74 6.03
N SER A 557 -24.68 -13.68 4.87
CA SER A 557 -24.40 -14.56 3.73
C SER A 557 -23.38 -14.01 2.72
N LEU A 558 -22.95 -12.76 2.87
CA LEU A 558 -22.02 -12.10 1.96
C LEU A 558 -20.60 -12.01 2.55
N ASP A 559 -19.59 -12.33 1.73
CA ASP A 559 -18.20 -12.00 2.04
C ASP A 559 -18.05 -10.50 2.18
N ALA A 560 -17.34 -10.07 3.23
CA ALA A 560 -17.12 -8.65 3.49
C ALA A 560 -15.74 -8.37 4.11
N PHE A 561 -15.27 -7.15 3.93
CA PHE A 561 -14.12 -6.62 4.64
C PHE A 561 -14.42 -5.22 5.18
N TYR A 562 -13.71 -4.85 6.24
CA TYR A 562 -13.84 -3.56 6.91
C TYR A 562 -12.45 -3.04 7.23
N TYR A 563 -12.10 -1.83 6.81
CA TYR A 563 -10.92 -1.15 7.32
C TYR A 563 -11.26 0.28 7.76
N THR A 564 -10.44 0.82 8.64
CA THR A 564 -10.60 2.19 9.14
C THR A 564 -9.71 3.15 8.38
N ARG A 565 -10.25 4.32 8.02
CA ARG A 565 -9.50 5.50 7.57
C ARG A 565 -9.66 6.63 8.59
N VAL A 566 -8.56 7.20 9.05
CA VAL A 566 -8.56 8.35 9.97
C VAL A 566 -8.00 9.57 9.23
N LEU A 567 -8.69 10.70 9.31
CA LEU A 567 -8.32 11.94 8.64
C LEU A 567 -7.95 13.02 9.66
N GLU A 568 -6.85 13.73 9.45
CA GLU A 568 -6.51 14.97 10.16
C GLU A 568 -7.27 16.17 9.56
N ILE A 569 -7.17 17.34 10.19
CA ILE A 569 -7.61 18.60 9.58
C ILE A 569 -6.67 19.00 8.43
N PRO A 570 -7.10 19.88 7.50
CA PRO A 570 -6.22 20.39 6.45
C PRO A 570 -5.00 21.12 7.01
N THR A 571 -3.83 20.87 6.41
CA THR A 571 -2.55 21.53 6.71
C THR A 571 -1.90 22.03 5.41
N PRO A 572 -0.98 23.00 5.44
CA PRO A 572 -0.24 23.40 4.24
C PRO A 572 0.68 22.27 3.78
N ARG A 573 0.72 22.03 2.47
CA ARG A 573 1.67 21.08 1.85
C ARG A 573 3.10 21.63 1.91
N TRP A 574 4.12 20.77 1.85
CA TRP A 574 5.52 21.17 1.81
C TRP A 574 5.80 22.19 0.70
N SER A 575 5.15 22.03 -0.45
CA SER A 575 5.31 22.90 -1.61
C SER A 575 4.79 24.31 -1.33
N THR A 576 3.71 24.43 -0.57
CA THR A 576 3.21 25.72 -0.06
C THR A 576 4.20 26.35 0.93
N MET A 577 4.72 25.57 1.87
CA MET A 577 5.70 26.04 2.85
C MET A 577 6.98 26.56 2.19
N GLN A 578 7.47 25.86 1.17
CA GLN A 578 8.69 26.25 0.46
C GLN A 578 8.46 27.40 -0.52
N ALA A 579 7.32 27.45 -1.21
CA ALA A 579 6.97 28.58 -2.08
C ALA A 579 6.90 29.90 -1.30
N VAL A 580 6.27 29.92 -0.12
CA VAL A 580 6.22 31.10 0.74
C VAL A 580 7.61 31.54 1.18
N LYS A 581 8.50 30.60 1.55
CA LYS A 581 9.91 30.90 1.89
C LYS A 581 10.68 31.53 0.72
N LEU A 582 10.34 31.19 -0.51
CA LEU A 582 10.94 31.73 -1.73
C LEU A 582 10.24 32.99 -2.25
N GLY A 583 9.20 33.49 -1.57
CA GLY A 583 8.41 34.64 -2.04
C GLY A 583 7.58 34.33 -3.29
N ARG A 584 7.20 33.07 -3.49
CA ARG A 584 6.42 32.60 -4.64
C ARG A 584 4.99 32.22 -4.25
N VAL A 585 4.10 32.20 -5.24
CA VAL A 585 2.73 31.71 -5.07
C VAL A 585 2.76 30.20 -4.79
N PRO A 586 2.01 29.70 -3.79
CA PRO A 586 1.87 28.27 -3.55
C PRO A 586 1.44 27.50 -4.81
N PRO A 587 2.18 26.46 -5.23
CA PRO A 587 1.83 25.72 -6.44
C PRO A 587 0.62 24.82 -6.19
N SER A 588 -0.25 24.73 -7.20
CA SER A 588 -1.40 23.82 -7.25
C SER A 588 -1.69 23.43 -8.69
N GLY A 589 -2.10 22.19 -8.94
CA GLY A 589 -2.41 21.73 -10.29
C GLY A 589 -2.94 20.30 -10.31
N PRO A 590 -3.06 19.69 -11.51
CA PRO A 590 -3.40 18.28 -11.62
C PRO A 590 -2.39 17.40 -10.86
N GLY A 591 -2.88 16.65 -9.88
CA GLY A 591 -2.08 15.71 -9.07
C GLY A 591 -1.43 16.28 -7.81
N PHE A 592 -1.56 17.58 -7.51
CA PHE A 592 -1.02 18.18 -6.27
C PHE A 592 -1.77 19.47 -5.89
N SER A 593 -1.88 19.76 -4.59
CA SER A 593 -2.59 20.97 -4.14
C SER A 593 -1.83 21.73 -3.05
N ALA A 594 -2.23 22.97 -2.81
CA ALA A 594 -1.57 23.82 -1.82
C ALA A 594 -1.83 23.39 -0.36
N ILE A 595 -2.85 22.56 -0.14
CA ILE A 595 -3.21 22.00 1.16
C ILE A 595 -3.16 20.48 1.10
N ILE A 596 -3.05 19.84 2.26
CA ILE A 596 -3.08 18.38 2.35
C ILE A 596 -3.83 17.96 3.60
N GLN A 597 -4.50 16.82 3.51
CA GLN A 597 -5.19 16.20 4.63
C GLN A 597 -4.57 14.83 4.91
N GLU A 598 -3.63 14.84 5.86
CA GLU A 598 -2.89 13.66 6.32
C GLU A 598 -3.85 12.63 6.95
N ARG A 599 -3.46 11.35 6.91
CA ARG A 599 -4.37 10.25 7.21
C ARG A 599 -3.67 8.95 7.59
N ALA A 600 -4.45 8.00 8.10
CA ALA A 600 -4.05 6.63 8.38
C ALA A 600 -5.07 5.61 7.82
N TRP A 601 -4.59 4.42 7.46
CA TRP A 601 -5.38 3.29 6.95
C TRP A 601 -5.03 2.01 7.71
N SER A 602 -6.02 1.41 8.39
CA SER A 602 -5.82 0.13 9.08
C SER A 602 -5.75 -1.04 8.10
N SER A 603 -5.09 -2.12 8.50
CA SER A 603 -5.36 -3.43 7.87
C SER A 603 -6.85 -3.79 8.03
N PRO A 604 -7.42 -4.54 7.07
CA PRO A 604 -8.82 -4.92 7.12
C PRO A 604 -9.10 -6.00 8.16
N ILE A 605 -10.32 -6.01 8.69
CA ILE A 605 -10.95 -7.15 9.34
C ILE A 605 -11.86 -7.81 8.31
N TRP A 606 -11.74 -9.12 8.16
CA TRP A 606 -12.45 -9.91 7.16
C TRP A 606 -13.65 -10.63 7.76
N TYR A 607 -14.71 -10.83 6.99
CA TYR A 607 -15.82 -11.69 7.33
C TYR A 607 -16.09 -12.66 6.19
N THR A 608 -15.96 -13.95 6.49
CA THR A 608 -16.31 -15.04 5.58
C THR A 608 -17.56 -15.74 6.15
N PRO A 609 -18.68 -15.76 5.42
CA PRO A 609 -19.91 -16.46 5.81
C PRO A 609 -19.72 -17.95 6.12
N SER A 610 -20.54 -18.48 7.04
CA SER A 610 -20.65 -19.94 7.25
C SER A 610 -21.22 -20.64 6.03
N ALA A 611 -20.96 -21.95 5.90
CA ALA A 611 -21.50 -22.74 4.79
C ALA A 611 -23.03 -22.72 4.78
N GLU A 612 -23.65 -22.71 5.96
CA GLU A 612 -25.11 -22.64 6.16
C GLU A 612 -25.65 -21.28 5.70
N ALA A 613 -25.01 -20.18 6.08
CA ALA A 613 -25.41 -18.83 5.67
C ALA A 613 -25.32 -18.65 4.14
N ARG A 614 -24.27 -19.18 3.51
CA ARG A 614 -24.14 -19.16 2.03
C ARG A 614 -25.23 -19.96 1.34
N LYS A 615 -25.56 -21.15 1.86
CA LYS A 615 -26.62 -22.00 1.28
C LYS A 615 -28.00 -21.38 1.40
N ALA A 616 -28.24 -20.58 2.44
CA ALA A 616 -29.49 -19.87 2.63
C ALA A 616 -29.64 -18.65 1.69
N ALA A 617 -28.53 -18.14 1.14
CA ALA A 617 -28.55 -17.04 0.19
C ALA A 617 -29.22 -17.44 -1.13
N ARG A 618 -29.90 -16.50 -1.77
CA ARG A 618 -30.44 -16.71 -3.12
C ARG A 618 -29.27 -16.87 -4.11
N PRO A 619 -29.16 -17.99 -4.84
CA PRO A 619 -28.10 -18.18 -5.80
C PRO A 619 -28.24 -17.19 -6.96
N GLY A 620 -27.12 -16.66 -7.41
CA GLY A 620 -27.03 -15.88 -8.65
C GLY A 620 -27.07 -16.78 -9.86
N LEU A 621 -27.60 -16.29 -10.98
CA LEU A 621 -27.59 -17.03 -12.25
C LEU A 621 -26.19 -16.99 -12.85
N THR A 622 -25.65 -18.14 -13.26
CA THR A 622 -24.32 -18.19 -13.90
C THR A 622 -24.42 -18.44 -15.40
N VAL A 623 -23.35 -18.11 -16.13
CA VAL A 623 -23.19 -18.48 -17.55
C VAL A 623 -23.25 -20.01 -17.73
N ALA A 624 -22.78 -20.78 -16.76
CA ALA A 624 -22.88 -22.24 -16.79
C ALA A 624 -24.34 -22.71 -16.70
N ASP A 625 -25.15 -22.08 -15.85
CA ASP A 625 -26.58 -22.38 -15.73
C ASP A 625 -27.35 -21.97 -16.99
N LEU A 626 -27.03 -20.81 -17.55
CA LEU A 626 -27.56 -20.35 -18.83
C LEU A 626 -27.29 -21.35 -19.96
N LYS A 627 -26.07 -21.90 -20.04
CA LYS A 627 -25.72 -22.92 -21.03
C LYS A 627 -26.49 -24.22 -20.80
N LYS A 628 -26.64 -24.68 -19.54
CA LYS A 628 -27.44 -25.86 -19.19
C LYS A 628 -28.91 -25.69 -19.56
N GLN A 629 -29.43 -24.46 -19.50
CA GLN A 629 -30.80 -24.13 -19.91
C GLN A 629 -30.96 -23.94 -21.43
N GLY A 630 -29.93 -24.20 -22.23
CA GLY A 630 -29.98 -24.13 -23.69
C GLY A 630 -29.91 -22.72 -24.26
N SER A 631 -29.47 -21.72 -23.49
CA SER A 631 -29.28 -20.37 -24.01
C SER A 631 -28.12 -20.30 -25.02
N LEU A 632 -28.25 -19.38 -25.98
CA LEU A 632 -27.22 -19.09 -26.98
C LEU A 632 -26.72 -17.66 -26.82
N ALA A 633 -25.41 -17.47 -26.89
CA ALA A 633 -24.81 -16.13 -26.97
C ALA A 633 -25.20 -15.49 -28.31
N LEU A 634 -25.52 -14.20 -28.29
CA LEU A 634 -25.85 -13.44 -29.48
C LEU A 634 -24.63 -13.22 -30.37
N SER A 635 -24.84 -13.27 -31.70
CA SER A 635 -23.83 -12.84 -32.67
C SER A 635 -23.75 -11.32 -32.77
N ASP A 636 -22.73 -10.80 -33.44
CA ASP A 636 -22.59 -9.35 -33.72
C ASP A 636 -23.84 -8.76 -34.38
N ALA A 637 -24.43 -9.49 -35.34
CA ALA A 637 -25.64 -9.04 -36.04
C ALA A 637 -26.82 -8.92 -35.08
N GLN A 638 -27.02 -9.92 -34.21
CA GLN A 638 -28.11 -9.94 -33.24
C GLN A 638 -27.91 -8.89 -32.13
N LEU A 639 -26.68 -8.66 -31.69
CA LEU A 639 -26.37 -7.57 -30.74
C LEU A 639 -26.65 -6.20 -31.35
N LYS A 640 -26.26 -5.98 -32.61
CA LYS A 640 -26.54 -4.74 -33.33
C LYS A 640 -28.05 -4.50 -33.45
N GLU A 641 -28.80 -5.54 -33.81
CA GLU A 641 -30.27 -5.48 -33.88
C GLU A 641 -30.91 -5.16 -32.51
N LEU A 642 -30.38 -5.73 -31.42
CA LEU A 642 -30.91 -5.52 -30.07
C LEU A 642 -30.61 -4.11 -29.52
N LEU A 643 -29.40 -3.60 -29.76
CA LEU A 643 -28.87 -2.42 -29.04
C LEU A 643 -28.76 -1.16 -29.91
N VAL A 644 -28.21 -1.26 -31.12
CA VAL A 644 -27.72 -0.07 -31.85
C VAL A 644 -28.86 0.84 -32.28
N GLY A 645 -28.76 2.11 -31.91
CA GLY A 645 -29.79 3.14 -32.15
C GLY A 645 -30.97 3.08 -31.19
N LYS A 646 -30.95 2.20 -30.17
CA LYS A 646 -32.08 1.93 -29.29
C LYS A 646 -31.79 2.29 -27.84
N THR A 647 -32.85 2.51 -27.09
CA THR A 647 -32.78 2.53 -25.62
C THR A 647 -33.24 1.17 -25.10
N VAL A 648 -32.46 0.56 -24.21
CA VAL A 648 -32.80 -0.72 -23.57
C VAL A 648 -32.98 -0.52 -22.07
N LYS A 649 -33.94 -1.22 -21.49
CA LYS A 649 -34.06 -1.39 -20.05
C LYS A 649 -33.13 -2.52 -19.62
N VAL A 650 -32.33 -2.26 -18.60
CA VAL A 650 -31.46 -3.25 -17.99
C VAL A 650 -31.77 -3.34 -16.51
N ARG A 651 -32.03 -4.54 -16.00
CA ARG A 651 -32.16 -4.78 -14.56
C ARG A 651 -30.96 -5.55 -14.05
N ASN A 652 -30.29 -5.02 -13.03
CA ASN A 652 -29.26 -5.75 -12.30
C ASN A 652 -29.95 -6.68 -11.29
N ALA A 653 -29.90 -7.99 -11.52
CA ALA A 653 -30.52 -9.00 -10.69
C ALA A 653 -29.88 -9.12 -9.29
N ALA A 654 -28.62 -8.68 -9.14
CA ALA A 654 -27.94 -8.66 -7.85
C ALA A 654 -28.48 -7.51 -6.98
N THR A 655 -28.51 -6.28 -7.49
CA THR A 655 -28.91 -5.09 -6.70
C THR A 655 -30.41 -4.78 -6.77
N GLY A 656 -31.11 -5.31 -7.78
CA GLY A 656 -32.48 -4.95 -8.12
C GLY A 656 -32.61 -3.60 -8.86
N GLU A 657 -31.50 -2.92 -9.15
CA GLU A 657 -31.53 -1.62 -9.82
C GLU A 657 -31.93 -1.74 -11.30
N HIS A 658 -32.64 -0.72 -11.78
CA HIS A 658 -33.09 -0.60 -13.16
C HIS A 658 -32.42 0.56 -13.87
N PHE A 659 -31.95 0.34 -15.09
CA PHE A 659 -31.26 1.32 -15.92
C PHE A 659 -31.99 1.45 -17.26
N GLU A 660 -32.06 2.66 -17.80
CA GLU A 660 -32.40 2.90 -19.21
C GLU A 660 -31.14 3.36 -19.94
N ILE A 661 -30.63 2.56 -20.88
CA ILE A 661 -29.36 2.79 -21.56
C ILE A 661 -29.59 3.03 -23.05
N LEU A 662 -29.31 4.24 -23.51
CA LEU A 662 -29.30 4.60 -24.92
C LEU A 662 -27.98 4.14 -25.54
N HIS A 663 -28.06 3.38 -26.63
CA HIS A 663 -26.92 2.98 -27.44
C HIS A 663 -27.03 3.68 -28.79
N GLY A 664 -26.23 4.70 -29.02
CA GLY A 664 -26.21 5.50 -30.25
C GLY A 664 -25.57 4.77 -31.43
N THR A 665 -25.94 5.16 -32.65
CA THR A 665 -25.44 4.55 -33.89
C THR A 665 -23.95 4.81 -34.14
N THR A 666 -23.36 5.80 -33.47
CA THR A 666 -21.94 6.16 -33.57
C THR A 666 -21.06 5.41 -32.56
N GLY A 667 -21.61 4.47 -31.78
CA GLY A 667 -20.89 3.78 -30.72
C GLY A 667 -20.92 4.49 -29.36
N ARG A 668 -21.55 5.66 -29.23
CA ARG A 668 -21.74 6.28 -27.91
C ARG A 668 -22.86 5.59 -27.14
N ARG A 669 -22.70 5.40 -25.83
CA ARG A 669 -23.81 5.00 -24.96
C ARG A 669 -24.01 5.98 -23.81
N LEU A 670 -25.25 6.06 -23.31
CA LEU A 670 -25.61 6.93 -22.20
C LEU A 670 -26.66 6.26 -21.31
N ILE A 671 -26.43 6.24 -20.00
CA ILE A 671 -27.47 5.92 -19.03
C ILE A 671 -28.37 7.15 -18.89
N THR A 672 -29.62 7.02 -19.29
CA THR A 672 -30.60 8.12 -19.29
C THR A 672 -31.43 8.14 -18.01
N LYS A 673 -31.67 6.97 -17.39
CA LYS A 673 -32.36 6.84 -16.10
C LYS A 673 -31.77 5.73 -15.22
N VAL A 674 -31.84 5.94 -13.91
CA VAL A 674 -31.57 4.95 -12.86
C VAL A 674 -32.77 4.89 -11.93
N ASN A 675 -33.34 3.70 -11.73
CA ASN A 675 -34.55 3.47 -10.92
C ASN A 675 -35.69 4.42 -11.26
N GLY A 676 -35.89 4.68 -12.57
CA GLY A 676 -36.93 5.57 -13.09
C GLY A 676 -36.67 7.07 -12.91
N ARG A 677 -35.57 7.46 -12.25
CA ARG A 677 -35.15 8.85 -12.12
C ARG A 677 -34.13 9.20 -13.18
N GLN A 678 -34.16 10.43 -13.67
CA GLN A 678 -33.16 10.90 -14.63
C GLN A 678 -31.77 10.77 -14.01
N ALA A 679 -30.84 10.15 -14.75
CA ALA A 679 -29.48 9.97 -14.25
C ALA A 679 -28.86 11.36 -14.03
N ALA A 680 -28.33 11.63 -12.84
CA ALA A 680 -27.54 12.81 -12.62
C ALA A 680 -26.26 12.67 -13.46
N LEU A 681 -26.02 13.59 -14.39
CA LEU A 681 -24.82 13.58 -15.25
C LEU A 681 -23.53 13.50 -14.41
N THR A 682 -23.55 13.96 -13.15
CA THR A 682 -22.38 14.04 -12.26
C THR A 682 -22.31 12.96 -11.16
N GLY A 683 -23.19 11.94 -11.15
CA GLY A 683 -23.27 10.98 -10.04
C GLY A 683 -23.50 9.54 -10.49
N ALA A 684 -22.55 8.65 -10.16
CA ALA A 684 -22.51 7.20 -10.43
C ALA A 684 -22.62 6.74 -11.91
N GLY A 685 -23.24 7.54 -12.79
CA GLY A 685 -23.49 7.22 -14.20
C GLY A 685 -22.28 7.38 -15.12
N GLU A 686 -21.35 8.29 -14.83
CA GLU A 686 -20.16 8.50 -15.67
C GLU A 686 -19.10 7.41 -15.41
N MET A 687 -18.69 7.17 -14.17
CA MET A 687 -17.49 6.32 -13.94
C MET A 687 -17.73 4.81 -13.99
N MET A 688 -18.94 4.32 -13.72
CA MET A 688 -19.21 2.88 -13.77
C MET A 688 -19.67 2.39 -15.15
N HIS A 689 -20.16 3.27 -16.04
CA HIS A 689 -20.73 2.86 -17.32
C HIS A 689 -20.68 3.90 -18.47
N GLY A 690 -20.06 5.06 -18.30
CA GLY A 690 -20.04 6.11 -19.33
C GLY A 690 -18.83 7.03 -19.23
N GLY A 691 -17.65 6.57 -19.67
CA GLY A 691 -16.63 7.50 -20.15
C GLY A 691 -16.97 7.97 -21.57
N ASP A 692 -16.26 8.99 -22.07
CA ASP A 692 -16.27 9.45 -23.48
C ASP A 692 -15.80 8.40 -24.51
N GLN A 693 -15.73 7.12 -24.12
CA GLN A 693 -15.24 6.00 -24.94
C GLN A 693 -16.42 5.30 -25.62
N ASP A 694 -16.35 5.17 -26.94
CA ASP A 694 -17.35 4.47 -27.72
C ASP A 694 -17.36 2.96 -27.37
N TYR A 695 -18.54 2.35 -27.30
CA TYR A 695 -18.69 0.90 -27.25
C TYR A 695 -18.45 0.29 -28.63
N GLU A 696 -17.91 -0.92 -28.65
CA GLU A 696 -17.73 -1.71 -29.88
C GLU A 696 -18.52 -3.02 -29.76
N ILE A 697 -19.10 -3.49 -30.87
CA ILE A 697 -19.62 -4.86 -30.96
C ILE A 697 -18.66 -5.65 -31.84
N ARG A 698 -17.97 -6.63 -31.24
CA ARG A 698 -17.01 -7.50 -31.91
C ARG A 698 -16.96 -8.85 -31.23
N ASP A 699 -16.87 -9.92 -32.02
CA ASP A 699 -16.74 -11.31 -31.55
C ASP A 699 -17.93 -11.80 -30.68
N GLY A 700 -19.14 -11.31 -30.98
CA GLY A 700 -20.35 -11.61 -30.23
C GLY A 700 -20.41 -10.93 -28.86
N ARG A 701 -19.64 -9.85 -28.66
CA ARG A 701 -19.52 -9.15 -27.37
C ARG A 701 -19.68 -7.64 -27.53
N LEU A 702 -20.32 -7.03 -26.53
CA LEU A 702 -20.32 -5.58 -26.34
C LEU A 702 -19.09 -5.21 -25.49
N ARG A 703 -18.15 -4.47 -26.06
CA ARG A 703 -16.90 -4.05 -25.44
C ARG A 703 -16.99 -2.59 -24.99
N THR A 704 -16.43 -2.26 -23.84
CA THR A 704 -16.31 -0.87 -23.37
C THR A 704 -15.05 -0.69 -22.55
N ASP A 705 -14.35 0.42 -22.75
CA ASP A 705 -13.24 0.83 -21.90
C ASP A 705 -13.74 1.69 -20.72
N LEU A 706 -13.34 1.34 -19.50
CA LEU A 706 -13.51 2.19 -18.32
C LEU A 706 -12.14 2.41 -17.68
N ASN A 707 -11.70 3.67 -17.62
CA ASN A 707 -10.40 4.08 -17.07
C ASN A 707 -9.22 3.27 -17.63
N GLY A 708 -9.20 3.04 -18.95
CA GLY A 708 -8.14 2.31 -19.65
C GLY A 708 -8.22 0.80 -19.53
N THR A 709 -9.34 0.25 -19.03
CA THR A 709 -9.57 -1.19 -18.87
C THR A 709 -10.78 -1.62 -19.67
N GLU A 710 -10.57 -2.57 -20.58
CA GLU A 710 -11.64 -3.16 -21.38
C GLU A 710 -12.51 -4.10 -20.54
N PHE A 711 -13.81 -3.92 -20.63
CA PHE A 711 -14.84 -4.81 -20.11
C PHE A 711 -15.68 -5.33 -21.27
N GLU A 712 -16.04 -6.60 -21.20
CA GLU A 712 -16.86 -7.25 -22.21
C GLU A 712 -18.19 -7.67 -21.59
N VAL A 713 -19.27 -7.52 -22.35
CA VAL A 713 -20.59 -8.04 -22.01
C VAL A 713 -21.02 -9.03 -23.08
N THR A 714 -21.31 -10.25 -22.65
CA THR A 714 -21.92 -11.28 -23.51
C THR A 714 -23.40 -11.35 -23.21
N VAL A 715 -24.25 -11.20 -24.23
CA VAL A 715 -25.71 -11.32 -24.11
C VAL A 715 -26.13 -12.71 -24.57
N TYR A 716 -26.93 -13.39 -23.75
CA TYR A 716 -27.52 -14.70 -24.02
C TYR A 716 -29.02 -14.56 -24.25
N LYS A 717 -29.55 -15.29 -25.22
CA LYS A 717 -30.99 -15.46 -25.40
C LYS A 717 -31.47 -16.72 -24.68
N LEU A 718 -32.39 -16.56 -23.73
CA LEU A 718 -33.02 -17.63 -22.96
C LEU A 718 -34.54 -17.54 -23.14
N GLY A 719 -35.09 -18.37 -24.04
CA GLY A 719 -36.48 -18.22 -24.49
C GLY A 719 -36.70 -16.84 -25.14
N ASP A 720 -37.64 -16.08 -24.60
CA ASP A 720 -37.97 -14.72 -25.05
C ASP A 720 -37.21 -13.61 -24.30
N LYS A 721 -36.30 -13.98 -23.38
CA LYS A 721 -35.54 -13.03 -22.56
C LYS A 721 -34.09 -12.92 -23.01
N TYR A 722 -33.50 -11.76 -22.76
CA TYR A 722 -32.06 -11.54 -22.90
C TYR A 722 -31.43 -11.39 -21.52
N VAL A 723 -30.35 -12.11 -21.28
CA VAL A 723 -29.57 -12.05 -20.05
C VAL A 723 -28.10 -11.79 -20.40
N ALA A 724 -27.47 -10.82 -19.76
CA ALA A 724 -26.09 -10.44 -20.00
C ALA A 724 -25.18 -10.81 -18.84
N ALA A 725 -23.96 -11.21 -19.18
CA ALA A 725 -22.86 -11.46 -18.25
C ALA A 725 -21.69 -10.54 -18.59
N ARG A 726 -21.13 -9.89 -17.57
CA ARG A 726 -19.96 -9.00 -17.70
C ARG A 726 -18.67 -9.75 -17.34
N SER A 727 -17.58 -9.49 -18.04
CA SER A 727 -16.33 -10.24 -17.94
C SER A 727 -15.69 -10.21 -16.54
N ASN A 728 -15.85 -9.13 -15.79
CA ASN A 728 -15.29 -8.97 -14.44
C ASN A 728 -16.22 -9.44 -13.30
N GLU A 729 -17.31 -10.15 -13.63
CA GLU A 729 -18.26 -10.68 -12.64
C GLU A 729 -18.16 -12.21 -12.54
N PHE A 730 -16.96 -12.76 -12.82
CA PHE A 730 -16.59 -14.14 -12.53
C PHE A 730 -17.56 -15.21 -13.05
N GLY A 731 -18.21 -14.95 -14.19
CA GLY A 731 -19.15 -15.88 -14.83
C GLY A 731 -20.60 -15.79 -14.34
N TYR A 732 -20.94 -14.81 -13.51
CA TYR A 732 -22.33 -14.49 -13.19
C TYR A 732 -23.01 -13.70 -14.31
N ALA A 733 -24.30 -13.97 -14.52
CA ALA A 733 -25.15 -13.35 -15.52
C ALA A 733 -26.19 -12.49 -14.82
N ASN A 734 -25.78 -11.27 -14.46
CA ASN A 734 -26.52 -10.41 -13.56
C ASN A 734 -27.49 -9.44 -14.24
N TYR A 735 -27.51 -9.35 -15.57
CA TYR A 735 -28.24 -8.27 -16.25
C TYR A 735 -29.39 -8.81 -17.10
N GLU A 736 -30.64 -8.52 -16.73
CA GLU A 736 -31.80 -8.79 -17.60
C GLU A 736 -31.95 -7.61 -18.57
N VAL A 737 -31.97 -7.87 -19.89
CA VAL A 737 -32.01 -6.84 -20.94
C VAL A 737 -33.33 -6.91 -21.69
N GLU A 738 -34.02 -5.79 -21.78
CA GLU A 738 -35.30 -5.66 -22.47
C GLU A 738 -35.27 -4.42 -23.40
N PRO A 739 -35.47 -4.56 -24.71
CA PRO A 739 -35.62 -3.40 -25.58
C PRO A 739 -36.89 -2.61 -25.18
N LEU A 740 -36.79 -1.28 -25.13
CA LEU A 740 -38.00 -0.45 -25.06
C LEU A 740 -38.82 -0.70 -26.32
N LYS A 741 -40.11 -0.98 -26.15
CA LYS A 741 -41.05 -0.98 -27.27
C LYS A 741 -41.09 0.44 -27.81
N GLU A 742 -40.75 0.60 -29.09
CA GLU A 742 -40.87 1.86 -29.83
C GLU A 742 -42.31 2.38 -29.85
#